data_AF-A0A0V0X3E7-F1
#
_entry.id   AF-A0A0V0X3E7-F1
#
_cell.length_a   1.000
_cell.length_b   1.000
_cell.length_c   1.000
_cell.angle_alpha   90.00
_cell.angle_beta   90.00
_cell.angle_gamma   90.00
#
_symmetry.space_group_name_H-M   'P 1'
#
loop_
_entity.id
_entity.type
_entity.pdbx_description
1 polymer ?
#
loop_
_entity_poly.entity_id
_entity_poly.type
_entity_poly.pdbx_seq_one_letter_code
_entity_poly.pdbx_strand_id
1 'polypeptide(L)'
;MFSKNIFKLFFNLRRCRQERFLFTDKSLGLTDFDIFRNARRRKLNISQEQFWNRMQHYFLPNNTLFIYTEDLKNAVCLAETEEQIHIVTKMCYRYNDQSQRMKIFIYQFGSVIMRMLHCAKKPDLAYDLISDPALSNFFNHPMCFTVCMDLLYKEERYQAIIDVWKIYENCDCMIKNPYPRSLQILTTAACYKMATEEACEFGLQFLGNCITKVPVPGKALAMMSALCLKIENPNMSYEILMLMKKPEDNVLSRGLLCYALKNLNRLHEAIQLLEQLIVTDLSSPATDFKISACVLEDLSKASRRYDHDLFILVKLVDSKMKLLNDYASGPLREIFSDNAIDCNFDVRLETYSCKMVSEDKRRFREFLKSIGPNAAPHDSQVLSPSEDLSPDFRNNRRTVPVERTESGGEVCYRYTIENKRLFYLLQALSFCFEDYDFMNTKSTRFCLMESFQEVQNSVNWKVLPFFRHYRYISRFIWNKIKEVIDTDRCVFYGYIPEEGDPICENSCLASSTFLMYNPHLKRILVYCVRLLIEELPIEEDALVRSSTDCPFNATIKYEHLDHTADIMLHAWGDNLIEAFEQVTMAMFAYLTDLHKVDACFSYDVEVRGSDEKTMLFDFLNEWFAAFNGEPFFIPRYIKITSFNLTDGYMTARAWGESFDVSKHIQRMEVKAVTLNNMKIVNKDNGYEIFVVLDI
;
A
#
# COMPACT_ATOMS: atom_id res chain seq x y z
N MET A 1 -4.21 -16.86 9.46
CA MET A 1 -4.50 -16.75 10.92
C MET A 1 -3.29 -16.47 11.82
N PHE A 2 -2.13 -16.09 11.27
CA PHE A 2 -0.99 -15.50 11.98
C PHE A 2 -0.94 -13.95 11.82
N SER A 3 -2.06 -13.29 11.49
CA SER A 3 -2.10 -11.92 10.97
C SER A 3 -2.79 -10.86 11.86
N LYS A 4 -3.00 -11.08 13.17
CA LYS A 4 -3.57 -10.02 14.04
C LYS A 4 -2.94 -9.83 15.43
N ASN A 5 -1.94 -10.62 15.83
CA ASN A 5 -1.43 -10.61 17.22
C ASN A 5 0.11 -10.48 17.40
N ILE A 6 0.90 -10.21 16.35
CA ILE A 6 2.36 -10.00 16.50
C ILE A 6 2.72 -8.55 16.90
N PHE A 7 1.77 -7.61 16.82
CA PHE A 7 2.00 -6.19 17.17
C PHE A 7 2.12 -5.87 18.66
N LYS A 8 1.93 -6.84 19.55
CA LYS A 8 2.17 -6.63 20.98
C LYS A 8 3.65 -6.61 21.39
N LEU A 9 4.58 -6.88 20.46
CA LEU A 9 6.03 -6.83 20.70
C LEU A 9 6.69 -5.49 20.29
N PHE A 10 5.90 -4.53 19.81
CA PHE A 10 6.34 -3.26 19.18
C PHE A 10 6.08 -1.99 20.03
N PHE A 11 5.91 -2.09 21.36
CA PHE A 11 5.50 -1.05 22.34
C PHE A 11 4.07 -1.19 22.88
N ASN A 12 3.95 -0.89 24.18
CA ASN A 12 2.75 -0.93 25.03
C ASN A 12 1.52 -0.24 24.43
N LEU A 13 0.52 -0.99 23.94
CA LEU A 13 -0.88 -0.52 23.97
C LEU A 13 -1.87 -1.62 24.34
N ARG A 14 -2.70 -1.27 25.33
CA ARG A 14 -3.79 -2.04 25.93
C ARG A 14 -4.91 -2.25 24.89
N ARG A 15 -5.09 -3.48 24.40
CA ARG A 15 -6.40 -4.14 24.11
C ARG A 15 -6.22 -5.33 23.16
N CYS A 16 -5.96 -6.52 23.72
CA CYS A 16 -6.41 -7.81 23.16
C CYS A 16 -6.10 -8.93 24.16
N ARG A 17 -7.15 -9.58 24.69
CA ARG A 17 -7.15 -10.41 25.91
C ARG A 17 -6.70 -11.89 25.73
N GLN A 18 -5.92 -12.25 24.70
CA GLN A 18 -5.41 -13.64 24.57
C GLN A 18 -3.97 -13.68 24.07
N GLU A 19 -3.06 -14.16 24.91
CA GLU A 19 -1.68 -14.53 24.55
C GLU A 19 -1.70 -15.76 23.63
N ARG A 20 -1.09 -15.65 22.46
CA ARG A 20 -0.93 -16.79 21.54
C ARG A 20 0.49 -17.33 21.66
N PHE A 21 0.61 -18.59 22.10
CA PHE A 21 1.89 -19.28 22.24
C PHE A 21 2.47 -19.72 20.89
N LEU A 22 3.80 -19.96 20.85
CA LEU A 22 4.54 -20.37 19.65
C LEU A 22 4.02 -21.70 19.07
N PHE A 23 3.69 -22.63 19.95
CA PHE A 23 3.10 -23.92 19.62
C PHE A 23 1.72 -24.07 20.23
N THR A 24 0.87 -24.83 19.56
CA THR A 24 -0.43 -25.25 20.11
C THR A 24 -0.24 -26.46 21.01
N ASP A 25 -1.11 -26.60 22.02
CA ASP A 25 -1.08 -27.75 22.91
C ASP A 25 -1.23 -29.08 22.14
N LYS A 26 -1.97 -29.07 21.04
CA LYS A 26 -2.10 -30.20 20.12
C LYS A 26 -0.77 -30.55 19.44
N SER A 27 -0.02 -29.56 18.95
CA SER A 27 1.29 -29.81 18.30
C SER A 27 2.36 -30.35 19.25
N LEU A 28 2.25 -30.06 20.55
CA LEU A 28 3.15 -30.60 21.58
C LEU A 28 2.68 -31.99 22.08
N GLY A 29 1.48 -32.42 21.69
CA GLY A 29 0.83 -33.64 22.18
C GLY A 29 0.34 -33.53 23.63
N LEU A 30 0.15 -32.32 24.14
CA LEU A 30 -0.40 -32.07 25.48
C LEU A 30 -1.88 -32.47 25.54
N THR A 31 -2.65 -32.19 24.48
CA THR A 31 -4.06 -32.61 24.39
C THR A 31 -4.20 -34.14 24.44
N ASP A 32 -3.35 -34.86 23.72
CA ASP A 32 -3.36 -36.32 23.69
C ASP A 32 -2.91 -36.90 25.03
N PHE A 33 -1.96 -36.22 25.68
CA PHE A 33 -1.52 -36.55 27.03
C PHE A 33 -2.64 -36.35 28.07
N ASP A 34 -3.42 -35.27 27.99
CA ASP A 34 -4.57 -35.04 28.89
C ASP A 34 -5.67 -36.09 28.67
N ILE A 35 -5.96 -36.46 27.42
CA ILE A 35 -6.89 -37.54 27.11
C ILE A 35 -6.39 -38.86 27.70
N PHE A 36 -5.11 -39.17 27.49
CA PHE A 36 -4.47 -40.36 28.04
C PHE A 36 -4.53 -40.39 29.57
N ARG A 37 -4.16 -39.28 30.21
CA ARG A 37 -4.17 -39.08 31.67
C ARG A 37 -5.57 -39.28 32.24
N ASN A 38 -6.57 -38.64 31.65
CA ASN A 38 -7.96 -38.72 32.09
C ASN A 38 -8.58 -40.11 31.87
N ALA A 39 -8.35 -40.71 30.70
CA ALA A 39 -8.83 -42.06 30.41
C ALA A 39 -8.24 -43.09 31.39
N ARG A 40 -6.97 -42.91 31.77
CA ARG A 40 -6.28 -43.80 32.70
C ARG A 40 -6.72 -43.61 34.14
N ARG A 41 -6.95 -42.37 34.58
CA ARG A 41 -7.57 -42.04 35.87
C ARG A 41 -8.92 -42.71 36.06
N ARG A 42 -9.77 -42.76 35.02
CA ARG A 42 -11.08 -43.42 35.06
C ARG A 42 -11.00 -44.94 35.17
N LYS A 43 -9.92 -45.56 34.71
CA LYS A 43 -9.71 -47.03 34.73
C LYS A 43 -9.03 -47.54 36.00
N LEU A 44 -8.54 -46.64 36.84
CA LEU A 44 -7.82 -47.00 38.07
C LEU A 44 -8.84 -47.26 39.19
N ASN A 45 -9.00 -48.55 39.55
CA ASN A 45 -9.87 -49.00 40.65
C ASN A 45 -9.18 -48.98 42.03
N ILE A 46 -8.03 -48.33 42.16
CA ILE A 46 -7.19 -48.32 43.38
C ILE A 46 -7.18 -46.91 43.97
N SER A 47 -7.26 -46.80 45.31
CA SER A 47 -7.10 -45.51 46.00
C SER A 47 -5.73 -44.89 45.70
N GLN A 48 -5.70 -43.60 45.35
CA GLN A 48 -4.45 -42.90 45.03
C GLN A 48 -3.44 -42.97 46.19
N GLU A 49 -3.92 -42.89 47.43
CA GLU A 49 -3.09 -42.97 48.64
C GLU A 49 -2.41 -44.35 48.76
N GLN A 50 -3.17 -45.43 48.55
CA GLN A 50 -2.62 -46.79 48.54
C GLN A 50 -1.59 -46.99 47.43
N PHE A 51 -1.84 -46.39 46.25
CA PHE A 51 -0.89 -46.43 45.14
C PHE A 51 0.43 -45.74 45.48
N TRP A 52 0.39 -44.51 46.01
CA TRP A 52 1.59 -43.76 46.34
C TRP A 52 2.37 -44.36 47.50
N ASN A 53 1.69 -44.88 48.52
CA ASN A 53 2.32 -45.66 49.59
C ASN A 53 3.10 -46.85 49.01
N ARG A 54 2.50 -47.59 48.06
CA ARG A 54 3.19 -48.68 47.36
C ARG A 54 4.38 -48.20 46.53
N MET A 55 4.29 -47.06 45.84
CA MET A 55 5.41 -46.52 45.06
C MET A 55 6.62 -46.14 45.94
N GLN A 56 6.39 -45.65 47.16
CA GLN A 56 7.46 -45.37 48.11
C GLN A 56 8.24 -46.61 48.52
N HIS A 57 7.61 -47.80 48.50
CA HIS A 57 8.29 -49.05 48.86
C HIS A 57 9.48 -49.34 47.95
N TYR A 58 9.45 -48.90 46.68
CA TYR A 58 10.60 -49.04 45.78
C TYR A 58 11.88 -48.43 46.36
N PHE A 59 11.77 -47.36 47.14
CA PHE A 59 12.93 -46.60 47.63
C PHE A 59 13.34 -46.95 49.06
N LEU A 60 12.76 -47.99 49.65
CA LEU A 60 13.20 -48.51 50.96
C LEU A 60 14.63 -49.06 50.88
N PRO A 61 15.44 -48.91 51.94
CA PRO A 61 16.79 -49.47 51.99
C PRO A 61 16.73 -50.99 51.79
N ASN A 62 17.62 -51.52 50.95
CA ASN A 62 17.76 -52.94 50.55
C ASN A 62 16.68 -53.50 49.60
N ASN A 63 15.85 -52.67 48.96
CA ASN A 63 14.86 -53.15 48.00
C ASN A 63 15.43 -53.30 46.57
N THR A 64 15.36 -54.50 45.98
CA THR A 64 15.79 -54.82 44.60
C THR A 64 14.66 -54.86 43.56
N LEU A 65 13.42 -54.52 43.94
CA LEU A 65 12.27 -54.58 43.03
C LEU A 65 12.43 -53.67 41.80
N PHE A 66 12.04 -54.17 40.64
CA PHE A 66 12.02 -53.40 39.40
C PHE A 66 10.80 -52.47 39.35
N ILE A 67 11.00 -51.29 38.76
CA ILE A 67 9.88 -50.39 38.46
C ILE A 67 9.19 -50.92 37.21
N TYR A 68 7.95 -51.38 37.36
CA TYR A 68 7.15 -51.84 36.24
C TYR A 68 6.70 -50.65 35.38
N THR A 69 6.68 -50.86 34.05
CA THR A 69 6.23 -49.85 33.08
C THR A 69 4.81 -49.35 33.38
N GLU A 70 3.90 -50.23 33.80
CA GLU A 70 2.52 -49.82 34.13
C GLU A 70 2.47 -48.94 35.39
N ASP A 71 3.34 -49.17 36.36
CA ASP A 71 3.42 -48.37 37.58
C ASP A 71 3.95 -46.96 37.29
N LEU A 72 5.00 -46.83 36.47
CA LEU A 72 5.49 -45.52 36.06
C LEU A 72 4.47 -44.78 35.19
N LYS A 73 3.78 -45.45 34.26
CA LYS A 73 2.66 -44.84 33.50
C LYS A 73 1.57 -44.30 34.43
N ASN A 74 1.21 -45.06 35.46
CA ASN A 74 0.20 -44.65 36.43
C ASN A 74 0.68 -43.47 37.28
N ALA A 75 1.91 -43.52 37.78
CA ALA A 75 2.50 -42.45 38.58
C ALA A 75 2.51 -41.11 37.82
N VAL A 76 2.91 -41.12 36.55
CA VAL A 76 2.93 -39.93 35.69
C VAL A 76 1.53 -39.35 35.44
N CYS A 77 0.50 -40.19 35.34
CA CYS A 77 -0.88 -39.73 35.17
C CYS A 77 -1.49 -39.20 36.48
N LEU A 78 -1.08 -39.74 37.61
CA LEU A 78 -1.65 -39.44 38.93
C LEU A 78 -0.96 -38.28 39.64
N ALA A 79 0.30 -37.99 39.32
CA ALA A 79 1.07 -36.95 40.01
C ALA A 79 0.40 -35.57 39.88
N GLU A 80 0.13 -34.94 41.02
CA GLU A 80 -0.43 -33.59 41.13
C GLU A 80 0.35 -32.74 42.15
N THR A 81 0.88 -33.34 43.20
CA THR A 81 1.63 -32.65 44.27
C THR A 81 3.15 -32.71 44.04
N GLU A 82 3.89 -31.78 44.66
CA GLU A 82 5.36 -31.77 44.60
C GLU A 82 5.98 -33.09 45.04
N GLU A 83 5.48 -33.68 46.12
CA GLU A 83 5.99 -34.94 46.67
C GLU A 83 5.82 -36.09 45.66
N GLN A 84 4.66 -36.15 45.00
CA GLN A 84 4.38 -37.16 43.98
C GLN A 84 5.26 -36.97 42.75
N ILE A 85 5.46 -35.72 42.30
CA ILE A 85 6.37 -35.41 41.19
C ILE A 85 7.80 -35.81 41.55
N HIS A 86 8.24 -35.55 42.79
CA HIS A 86 9.55 -35.97 43.27
C HIS A 86 9.71 -37.49 43.30
N ILE A 87 8.67 -38.24 43.69
CA ILE A 87 8.65 -39.71 43.60
C ILE A 87 8.79 -40.15 42.14
N VAL A 88 8.04 -39.55 41.22
CA VAL A 88 8.14 -39.83 39.77
C VAL A 88 9.56 -39.57 39.26
N THR A 89 10.20 -38.47 39.68
CA THR A 89 11.60 -38.17 39.35
C THR A 89 12.54 -39.28 39.82
N LYS A 90 12.44 -39.72 41.09
CA LYS A 90 13.23 -40.86 41.60
C LYS A 90 12.96 -42.13 40.81
N MET A 91 11.71 -42.35 40.39
CA MET A 91 11.35 -43.48 39.55
C MET A 91 12.03 -43.39 38.18
N CYS A 92 12.18 -42.21 37.58
CA CYS A 92 12.92 -42.05 36.32
C CYS A 92 14.38 -42.50 36.43
N TYR A 93 15.10 -42.09 37.49
CA TYR A 93 16.49 -42.51 37.71
C TYR A 93 16.62 -44.02 37.82
N ARG A 94 15.81 -44.64 38.69
CA ARG A 94 15.84 -46.10 38.87
C ARG A 94 15.36 -46.84 37.62
N TYR A 95 14.39 -46.30 36.91
CA TYR A 95 13.89 -46.87 35.66
C TYR A 95 14.94 -46.80 34.54
N ASN A 96 15.73 -45.73 34.48
CA ASN A 96 16.82 -45.62 33.52
C ASN A 96 17.99 -46.58 33.86
N ASP A 97 18.42 -46.64 35.13
CA ASP A 97 19.49 -47.56 35.57
C ASP A 97 19.10 -49.03 35.31
N GLN A 98 17.88 -49.46 35.66
CA GLN A 98 17.42 -50.82 35.35
C GLN A 98 17.40 -51.11 33.84
N SER A 99 17.07 -50.10 33.02
CA SER A 99 16.96 -50.24 31.57
C SER A 99 18.32 -50.47 30.93
N GLN A 100 19.34 -49.73 31.38
CA GLN A 100 20.71 -49.86 30.90
C GLN A 100 21.31 -51.22 31.27
N ARG A 101 21.04 -51.71 32.49
CA ARG A 101 21.51 -53.02 32.95
C ARG A 101 20.91 -54.18 32.16
N MET A 102 19.61 -54.12 31.86
CA MET A 102 18.89 -55.25 31.26
C MET A 102 18.94 -55.30 29.73
N LYS A 103 19.25 -54.18 29.03
CA LYS A 103 19.28 -54.09 27.54
C LYS A 103 17.98 -54.57 26.85
N ILE A 104 16.83 -54.47 27.51
CA ILE A 104 15.51 -54.83 26.95
C ILE A 104 14.93 -53.61 26.22
N PHE A 105 14.06 -53.83 25.21
CA PHE A 105 13.30 -52.75 24.59
C PHE A 105 12.27 -52.19 25.58
N ILE A 106 12.44 -50.92 25.94
CA ILE A 106 11.77 -50.31 27.08
C ILE A 106 10.97 -49.10 26.61
N TYR A 107 9.79 -48.90 27.22
CA TYR A 107 8.86 -47.83 26.85
C TYR A 107 9.52 -46.45 26.99
N GLN A 108 9.37 -45.59 25.98
CA GLN A 108 9.98 -44.26 25.96
C GLN A 108 9.17 -43.25 26.78
N PHE A 109 9.55 -43.08 28.06
CA PHE A 109 8.86 -42.17 28.98
C PHE A 109 9.23 -40.69 28.82
N GLY A 110 10.39 -40.36 28.24
CA GLY A 110 10.95 -39.00 28.27
C GLY A 110 9.96 -37.90 27.85
N SER A 111 9.29 -38.07 26.71
CA SER A 111 8.32 -37.07 26.23
C SER A 111 7.06 -36.96 27.11
N VAL A 112 6.65 -38.07 27.74
CA VAL A 112 5.49 -38.11 28.64
C VAL A 112 5.80 -37.41 29.96
N ILE A 113 7.01 -37.61 30.50
CA ILE A 113 7.50 -36.91 31.69
C ILE A 113 7.58 -35.40 31.42
N MET A 114 8.13 -34.99 30.28
CA MET A 114 8.21 -33.57 29.92
C MET A 114 6.83 -32.93 29.80
N ARG A 115 5.83 -33.64 29.26
CA ARG A 115 4.43 -33.16 29.23
C ARG A 115 3.80 -33.07 30.61
N MET A 116 4.07 -34.02 31.50
CA MET A 116 3.63 -33.95 32.91
C MET A 116 4.20 -32.70 33.59
N LEU A 117 5.51 -32.44 33.44
CA LEU A 117 6.16 -31.25 33.98
C LEU A 117 5.65 -29.95 33.36
N HIS A 118 5.32 -29.99 32.07
CA HIS A 118 4.68 -28.88 31.36
C HIS A 118 3.30 -28.57 31.94
N CYS A 119 2.43 -29.57 32.09
CA CYS A 119 1.12 -29.42 32.72
C CYS A 119 1.22 -28.96 34.19
N ALA A 120 2.27 -29.37 34.90
CA ALA A 120 2.53 -28.98 36.29
C ALA A 120 3.26 -27.62 36.41
N LYS A 121 3.65 -26.99 35.30
CA LYS A 121 4.43 -25.75 35.24
C LYS A 121 5.72 -25.80 36.07
N LYS A 122 6.54 -26.83 35.83
CA LYS A 122 7.82 -27.06 36.53
C LYS A 122 9.03 -26.88 35.60
N PRO A 123 9.37 -25.63 35.23
CA PRO A 123 10.43 -25.36 34.26
C PRO A 123 11.81 -25.77 34.76
N ASP A 124 12.15 -25.42 36.00
CA ASP A 124 13.49 -25.66 36.55
C ASP A 124 13.76 -27.17 36.69
N LEU A 125 12.78 -27.93 37.20
CA LEU A 125 12.88 -29.40 37.27
C LEU A 125 12.99 -30.06 35.87
N ALA A 126 12.28 -29.54 34.87
CA ALA A 126 12.38 -30.05 33.51
C ALA A 126 13.77 -29.79 32.89
N TYR A 127 14.36 -28.63 33.18
CA TYR A 127 15.73 -28.29 32.81
C TYR A 127 16.73 -29.21 33.50
N ASP A 128 16.63 -29.38 34.82
CA ASP A 128 17.55 -30.22 35.60
C ASP A 128 17.56 -31.66 35.09
N LEU A 129 16.38 -32.23 34.80
CA LEU A 129 16.27 -33.61 34.33
C LEU A 129 16.83 -33.84 32.93
N ILE A 130 16.70 -32.87 32.02
CA ILE A 130 17.31 -32.97 30.68
C ILE A 130 18.81 -32.71 30.72
N SER A 131 19.27 -31.89 31.64
CA SER A 131 20.67 -31.51 31.78
C SER A 131 21.48 -32.57 32.55
N ASP A 132 20.82 -33.46 33.29
CA ASP A 132 21.48 -34.51 34.05
C ASP A 132 22.11 -35.60 33.13
N PRO A 133 23.44 -35.77 33.15
CA PRO A 133 24.13 -36.79 32.36
C PRO A 133 23.64 -38.21 32.65
N ALA A 134 23.19 -38.50 33.87
CA ALA A 134 22.67 -39.81 34.26
C ALA A 134 21.40 -40.17 33.48
N LEU A 135 20.61 -39.18 33.05
CA LEU A 135 19.36 -39.36 32.32
C LEU A 135 19.47 -39.04 30.82
N SER A 136 20.69 -38.81 30.30
CA SER A 136 20.95 -38.51 28.89
C SER A 136 20.26 -39.47 27.91
N ASN A 137 20.39 -40.78 28.14
CA ASN A 137 19.72 -41.81 27.33
C ASN A 137 18.19 -41.82 27.47
N PHE A 138 17.66 -41.41 28.63
CA PHE A 138 16.23 -41.42 28.92
C PHE A 138 15.47 -40.33 28.15
N PHE A 139 16.10 -39.17 27.94
CA PHE A 139 15.53 -38.03 27.23
C PHE A 139 16.06 -37.86 25.79
N ASN A 140 16.75 -38.86 25.24
CA ASN A 140 17.34 -38.86 23.90
C ASN A 140 16.28 -38.97 22.77
N HIS A 141 15.37 -38.01 22.70
CA HIS A 141 14.35 -37.90 21.66
C HIS A 141 13.98 -36.41 21.43
N PRO A 142 13.88 -35.92 20.17
CA PRO A 142 13.68 -34.49 19.86
C PRO A 142 12.44 -33.85 20.52
N MET A 143 11.37 -34.62 20.72
CA MET A 143 10.16 -34.13 21.41
C MET A 143 10.39 -33.80 22.88
N CYS A 144 11.33 -34.46 23.57
CA CYS A 144 11.66 -34.13 24.97
C CYS A 144 12.19 -32.70 25.05
N PHE A 145 13.16 -32.38 24.19
CA PHE A 145 13.74 -31.05 24.07
C PHE A 145 12.71 -30.01 23.63
N THR A 146 11.84 -30.35 22.65
CA THR A 146 10.81 -29.42 22.17
C THR A 146 9.82 -29.05 23.29
N VAL A 147 9.32 -30.03 24.05
CA VAL A 147 8.36 -29.77 25.15
C VAL A 147 9.04 -29.02 26.30
N CYS A 148 10.29 -29.36 26.64
CA CYS A 148 11.06 -28.66 27.67
C CYS A 148 11.33 -27.20 27.28
N MET A 149 11.83 -26.95 26.06
CA MET A 149 12.08 -25.59 25.58
C MET A 149 10.79 -24.76 25.48
N ASP A 150 9.64 -25.34 25.10
CA ASP A 150 8.34 -24.63 25.13
C ASP A 150 7.93 -24.24 26.56
N LEU A 151 8.12 -25.14 27.52
CA LEU A 151 7.88 -24.84 28.95
C LEU A 151 8.78 -23.71 29.44
N LEU A 152 10.09 -23.81 29.18
CA LEU A 152 11.05 -22.78 29.55
C LEU A 152 10.72 -21.43 28.89
N TYR A 153 10.26 -21.44 27.64
CA TYR A 153 9.86 -20.22 26.95
C TYR A 153 8.62 -19.58 27.58
N LYS A 154 7.62 -20.38 27.96
CA LYS A 154 6.39 -19.91 28.62
C LYS A 154 6.65 -19.33 30.01
N GLU A 155 7.64 -19.87 30.72
CA GLU A 155 8.05 -19.43 32.06
C GLU A 155 9.26 -18.48 32.04
N GLU A 156 9.55 -17.87 30.88
CA GLU A 156 10.54 -16.81 30.67
C GLU A 156 12.01 -17.18 31.03
N ARG A 157 12.36 -18.46 30.96
CA ARG A 157 13.73 -18.99 31.18
C ARG A 157 14.52 -19.06 29.88
N TYR A 158 14.79 -17.92 29.23
CA TYR A 158 15.39 -17.89 27.89
C TYR A 158 16.84 -18.42 27.83
N GLN A 159 17.66 -18.12 28.83
CA GLN A 159 19.04 -18.63 28.89
C GLN A 159 19.08 -20.16 28.95
N ALA A 160 18.19 -20.75 29.75
CA ALA A 160 18.07 -22.21 29.87
C ALA A 160 17.73 -22.88 28.53
N ILE A 161 17.01 -22.21 27.62
CA ILE A 161 16.71 -22.73 26.27
C ILE A 161 18.00 -22.85 25.45
N ILE A 162 18.90 -21.87 25.54
CA ILE A 162 20.21 -21.90 24.86
C ILE A 162 21.05 -23.06 25.39
N ASP A 163 21.03 -23.28 26.70
CA ASP A 163 21.77 -24.39 27.32
C ASP A 163 21.20 -25.76 26.92
N VAL A 164 19.87 -25.89 26.89
CA VAL A 164 19.19 -27.11 26.40
C VAL A 164 19.47 -27.34 24.92
N TRP A 165 19.63 -26.28 24.11
CA TRP A 165 20.08 -26.43 22.71
C TRP A 165 21.49 -27.00 22.64
N LYS A 166 22.44 -26.49 23.43
CA LYS A 166 23.81 -27.01 23.48
C LYS A 166 23.86 -28.47 23.93
N ILE A 167 22.96 -28.89 24.83
CA ILE A 167 22.81 -30.30 25.21
C ILE A 167 22.31 -31.12 24.01
N TYR A 168 21.29 -30.64 23.29
CA TYR A 168 20.77 -31.31 22.09
C TYR A 168 21.85 -31.46 21.00
N GLU A 169 22.64 -30.43 20.77
CA GLU A 169 23.71 -30.40 19.75
C GLU A 169 24.78 -31.49 19.98
N ASN A 170 25.05 -31.81 21.24
CA ASN A 170 25.99 -32.86 21.65
C ASN A 170 25.35 -34.25 21.81
N CYS A 171 24.04 -34.38 21.59
CA CYS A 171 23.32 -35.63 21.80
C CYS A 171 23.23 -36.47 20.50
N ASP A 172 23.20 -37.80 20.62
CA ASP A 172 23.09 -38.71 19.47
C ASP A 172 21.85 -38.45 18.60
N CYS A 173 20.78 -37.88 19.17
CA CYS A 173 19.59 -37.48 18.41
C CYS A 173 19.88 -36.42 17.34
N MET A 174 20.94 -35.62 17.50
CA MET A 174 21.36 -34.64 16.51
C MET A 174 21.80 -35.29 15.19
N ILE A 175 22.44 -36.46 15.26
CA ILE A 175 22.86 -37.21 14.06
C ILE A 175 21.62 -37.70 13.29
N LYS A 176 20.61 -38.20 14.01
CA LYS A 176 19.39 -38.77 13.41
C LYS A 176 18.43 -37.70 12.91
N ASN A 177 18.35 -36.56 13.60
CA ASN A 177 17.44 -35.46 13.28
C ASN A 177 18.16 -34.12 13.46
N PRO A 178 18.98 -33.73 12.48
CA PRO A 178 19.74 -32.48 12.56
C PRO A 178 18.80 -31.28 12.56
N TYR A 179 18.97 -30.39 13.53
CA TYR A 179 18.25 -29.11 13.61
C TYR A 179 16.73 -29.21 13.37
N PRO A 180 15.94 -29.84 14.27
CA PRO A 180 14.50 -29.93 14.12
C PRO A 180 13.84 -28.54 14.01
N ARG A 181 12.85 -28.39 13.11
CA ARG A 181 12.15 -27.11 12.88
C ARG A 181 11.60 -26.46 14.16
N SER A 182 11.12 -27.26 15.11
CA SER A 182 10.59 -26.77 16.39
C SER A 182 11.69 -26.13 17.25
N LEU A 183 12.84 -26.79 17.37
CA LEU A 183 13.99 -26.30 18.13
C LEU A 183 14.58 -25.04 17.47
N GLN A 184 14.67 -25.01 16.13
CA GLN A 184 15.08 -23.81 15.41
C GLN A 184 14.24 -22.57 15.77
N ILE A 185 12.92 -22.73 15.86
CA ILE A 185 12.01 -21.64 16.22
C ILE A 185 12.17 -21.26 17.70
N LEU A 186 12.29 -22.22 18.62
CA LEU A 186 12.41 -21.94 20.05
C LEU A 186 13.74 -21.27 20.40
N THR A 187 14.85 -21.75 19.84
CA THR A 187 16.18 -21.16 20.06
C THR A 187 16.25 -19.73 19.53
N THR A 188 15.78 -19.49 18.29
CA THR A 188 15.75 -18.13 17.72
C THR A 188 14.77 -17.20 18.46
N ALA A 189 13.64 -17.72 18.94
CA ALA A 189 12.70 -16.96 19.76
C ALA A 189 13.30 -16.58 21.12
N ALA A 190 14.07 -17.46 21.75
CA ALA A 190 14.77 -17.18 23.01
C ALA A 190 15.82 -16.08 22.81
N CYS A 191 16.64 -16.17 21.77
CA CYS A 191 17.62 -15.14 21.42
C CYS A 191 16.95 -13.77 21.21
N TYR A 192 15.85 -13.74 20.45
CA TYR A 192 15.07 -12.52 20.23
C TYR A 192 14.49 -11.91 21.52
N LYS A 193 14.11 -12.75 22.48
CA LYS A 193 13.56 -12.30 23.77
C LYS A 193 14.62 -11.76 24.71
N MET A 194 15.82 -12.33 24.70
CA MET A 194 16.95 -11.82 25.48
C MET A 194 17.42 -10.46 24.98
N ALA A 195 17.42 -10.25 23.66
CA ALA A 195 17.78 -8.97 23.03
C ALA A 195 19.16 -8.41 23.45
N THR A 196 20.13 -9.30 23.71
CA THR A 196 21.53 -8.95 24.00
C THR A 196 22.42 -9.20 22.77
N GLU A 197 23.56 -8.52 22.70
CA GLU A 197 24.58 -8.75 21.65
C GLU A 197 25.06 -10.21 21.65
N GLU A 198 25.36 -10.77 22.83
CA GLU A 198 25.77 -12.18 22.98
C GLU A 198 24.74 -13.16 22.41
N ALA A 199 23.43 -12.91 22.66
CA ALA A 199 22.36 -13.74 22.12
C ALA A 199 22.21 -13.59 20.60
N CYS A 200 22.53 -12.40 20.06
CA CYS A 200 22.55 -12.16 18.62
C CYS A 200 23.69 -12.94 17.95
N GLU A 201 24.91 -12.84 18.47
CA GLU A 201 26.07 -13.58 17.98
C GLU A 201 25.82 -15.09 18.00
N PHE A 202 25.35 -15.61 19.13
CA PHE A 202 24.98 -17.02 19.26
C PHE A 202 23.89 -17.41 18.26
N GLY A 203 22.83 -16.60 18.13
CA GLY A 203 21.72 -16.88 17.22
C GLY A 203 22.14 -16.86 15.74
N LEU A 204 23.06 -15.97 15.35
CA LEU A 204 23.62 -15.91 14.00
C LEU A 204 24.50 -17.12 13.70
N GLN A 205 25.37 -17.52 14.63
CA GLN A 205 26.18 -18.73 14.51
C GLN A 205 25.27 -19.98 14.40
N PHE A 206 24.25 -20.06 15.25
CA PHE A 206 23.24 -21.12 15.22
C PHE A 206 22.52 -21.18 13.87
N LEU A 207 22.07 -20.04 13.34
CA LEU A 207 21.42 -19.98 12.03
C LEU A 207 22.37 -20.39 10.89
N GLY A 208 23.62 -19.92 10.91
CA GLY A 208 24.62 -20.31 9.90
C GLY A 208 24.82 -21.83 9.86
N ASN A 209 24.90 -22.46 11.04
CA ASN A 209 24.98 -23.92 11.14
C ASN A 209 23.70 -24.62 10.67
N CYS A 210 22.53 -24.02 10.87
CA CYS A 210 21.27 -24.56 10.34
C CYS A 210 21.26 -24.51 8.80
N ILE A 211 21.56 -23.36 8.20
CA ILE A 211 21.47 -23.13 6.74
C ILE A 211 22.34 -24.12 5.95
N THR A 212 23.51 -24.48 6.48
CA THR A 212 24.42 -25.43 5.83
C THR A 212 23.91 -26.88 5.84
N LYS A 213 23.00 -27.24 6.75
CA LYS A 213 22.54 -28.63 6.93
C LYS A 213 21.07 -28.86 6.61
N VAL A 214 20.20 -27.89 6.90
CA VAL A 214 18.73 -28.03 6.78
C VAL A 214 18.06 -26.73 6.36
N PRO A 215 16.86 -26.79 5.74
CA PRO A 215 16.08 -25.59 5.45
C PRO A 215 15.57 -24.93 6.74
N VAL A 216 15.77 -23.61 6.84
CA VAL A 216 15.34 -22.81 7.99
C VAL A 216 13.90 -22.32 7.83
N PRO A 217 13.03 -22.45 8.85
CA PRO A 217 11.70 -21.87 8.83
C PRO A 217 11.74 -20.34 8.72
N GLY A 218 10.92 -19.75 7.86
CA GLY A 218 10.82 -18.29 7.72
C GLY A 218 10.49 -17.56 9.04
N LYS A 219 9.82 -18.22 10.00
CA LYS A 219 9.61 -17.67 11.35
C LYS A 219 10.91 -17.47 12.13
N ALA A 220 11.85 -18.42 12.03
CA ALA A 220 13.13 -18.35 12.71
C ALA A 220 14.01 -17.23 12.10
N LEU A 221 14.04 -17.15 10.76
CA LEU A 221 14.70 -16.05 10.04
C LEU A 221 14.10 -14.68 10.40
N ALA A 222 12.77 -14.58 10.50
CA ALA A 222 12.10 -13.32 10.87
C ALA A 222 12.42 -12.89 12.31
N MET A 223 12.49 -13.82 13.26
CA MET A 223 12.85 -13.53 14.65
C MET A 223 14.29 -13.04 14.77
N MET A 224 15.21 -13.65 14.02
CA MET A 224 16.62 -13.24 14.02
C MET A 224 16.83 -11.92 13.29
N SER A 225 16.19 -11.68 12.15
CA SER A 225 16.18 -10.37 11.50
C SER A 225 15.65 -9.28 12.46
N ALA A 226 14.56 -9.56 13.17
CA ALA A 226 14.02 -8.63 14.16
C ALA A 226 14.97 -8.40 15.36
N LEU A 227 15.76 -9.40 15.75
CA LEU A 227 16.80 -9.24 16.78
C LEU A 227 17.93 -8.33 16.29
N CYS A 228 18.42 -8.54 15.07
CA CYS A 228 19.45 -7.69 14.47
C CYS A 228 18.98 -6.23 14.39
N LEU A 229 17.70 -5.99 14.05
CA LEU A 229 17.13 -4.63 14.04
C LEU A 229 17.04 -4.00 15.42
N LYS A 230 16.77 -4.78 16.48
CA LYS A 230 16.74 -4.29 17.87
C LYS A 230 18.11 -3.85 18.37
N ILE A 231 19.17 -4.52 17.92
CA ILE A 231 20.57 -4.24 18.27
C ILE A 231 21.20 -3.28 17.25
N GLU A 232 20.37 -2.56 16.47
CA GLU A 232 20.81 -1.55 15.50
C GLU A 232 21.79 -2.08 14.43
N ASN A 233 21.65 -3.35 14.04
CA ASN A 233 22.39 -3.97 12.93
C ASN A 233 21.46 -4.24 11.72
N PRO A 234 21.11 -3.20 10.93
CA PRO A 234 20.16 -3.33 9.83
C PRO A 234 20.73 -4.07 8.61
N ASN A 235 22.05 -4.07 8.41
CA ASN A 235 22.71 -4.80 7.33
C ASN A 235 22.48 -6.30 7.49
N MET A 236 22.80 -6.85 8.66
CA MET A 236 22.59 -8.27 8.95
C MET A 236 21.11 -8.65 8.90
N SER A 237 20.21 -7.76 9.35
CA SER A 237 18.78 -7.99 9.20
C SER A 237 18.36 -8.16 7.74
N TYR A 238 18.84 -7.28 6.85
CA TYR A 238 18.53 -7.35 5.43
C TYR A 238 19.02 -8.66 4.81
N GLU A 239 20.26 -9.05 5.06
CA GLU A 239 20.84 -10.32 4.58
C GLU A 239 20.01 -11.53 5.02
N ILE A 240 19.60 -11.59 6.30
CA ILE A 240 18.78 -12.68 6.82
C ILE A 240 17.40 -12.74 6.13
N LEU A 241 16.81 -11.59 5.81
CA LEU A 241 15.53 -11.53 5.11
C LEU A 241 15.65 -11.99 3.66
N MET A 242 16.77 -11.70 2.99
CA MET A 242 17.03 -12.15 1.63
C MET A 242 17.21 -13.67 1.51
N LEU A 243 17.47 -14.37 2.63
CA LEU A 243 17.44 -15.84 2.67
C LEU A 243 16.02 -16.41 2.56
N MET A 244 14.98 -15.62 2.79
CA MET A 244 13.59 -16.06 2.64
C MET A 244 13.20 -16.16 1.17
N LYS A 245 12.39 -17.17 0.84
CA LYS A 245 11.77 -17.26 -0.49
C LYS A 245 10.63 -16.24 -0.56
N LYS A 246 10.80 -15.16 -1.32
CA LYS A 246 9.84 -14.05 -1.48
C LYS A 246 9.44 -13.41 -0.13
N PRO A 247 10.35 -12.72 0.56
CA PRO A 247 10.04 -12.01 1.82
C PRO A 247 8.88 -11.01 1.66
N GLU A 248 8.68 -10.50 0.44
CA GLU A 248 7.59 -9.60 0.04
C GLU A 248 6.21 -10.23 0.03
N ASP A 249 6.02 -11.55 0.12
CA ASP A 249 4.67 -12.16 0.11
C ASP A 249 4.02 -12.20 1.50
N ASN A 250 4.84 -12.25 2.56
CA ASN A 250 4.35 -12.39 3.94
C ASN A 250 4.42 -11.05 4.69
N VAL A 251 3.30 -10.66 5.30
CA VAL A 251 3.11 -9.41 6.07
C VAL A 251 4.25 -9.12 7.05
N LEU A 252 4.73 -10.15 7.75
CA LEU A 252 5.78 -10.01 8.77
C LEU A 252 7.14 -9.73 8.16
N SER A 253 7.57 -10.54 7.19
CA SER A 253 8.87 -10.39 6.53
C SER A 253 8.91 -9.12 5.71
N ARG A 254 7.81 -8.76 5.05
CA ARG A 254 7.68 -7.49 4.33
C ARG A 254 7.82 -6.29 5.27
N GLY A 255 7.15 -6.31 6.43
CA GLY A 255 7.27 -5.25 7.43
C GLY A 255 8.70 -5.11 7.97
N LEU A 256 9.37 -6.22 8.26
CA LEU A 256 10.78 -6.24 8.69
C LEU A 256 11.71 -5.74 7.59
N LEU A 257 11.43 -6.09 6.33
CA LEU A 257 12.20 -5.66 5.17
C LEU A 257 12.11 -4.15 4.95
N CYS A 258 10.90 -3.59 4.99
CA CYS A 258 10.72 -2.14 4.90
C CYS A 258 11.44 -1.41 6.04
N TYR A 259 11.40 -1.95 7.26
CA TYR A 259 12.09 -1.36 8.41
C TYR A 259 13.62 -1.47 8.30
N ALA A 260 14.14 -2.59 7.81
CA ALA A 260 15.57 -2.76 7.54
C ALA A 260 16.04 -1.78 6.45
N LEU A 261 15.33 -1.70 5.32
CA LEU A 261 15.63 -0.78 4.22
C LEU A 261 15.61 0.69 4.66
N LYS A 262 14.66 1.08 5.52
CA LYS A 262 14.64 2.40 6.15
C LYS A 262 15.93 2.68 6.92
N ASN A 263 16.34 1.77 7.80
CA ASN A 263 17.54 1.95 8.61
C ASN A 263 18.85 1.86 7.79
N LEU A 264 18.79 1.33 6.56
CA LEU A 264 19.88 1.33 5.60
C LEU A 264 19.90 2.56 4.69
N ASN A 265 19.00 3.54 4.89
CA ASN A 265 18.80 4.68 3.98
C ASN A 265 18.46 4.27 2.53
N ARG A 266 17.93 3.05 2.32
CA ARG A 266 17.48 2.52 1.03
C ARG A 266 15.97 2.71 0.87
N LEU A 267 15.50 3.95 1.06
CA LEU A 267 14.08 4.27 1.10
C LEU A 267 13.37 3.98 -0.22
N HIS A 268 14.02 4.23 -1.37
CA HIS A 268 13.45 3.97 -2.69
C HIS A 268 13.03 2.49 -2.89
N GLU A 269 13.82 1.55 -2.39
CA GLU A 269 13.48 0.12 -2.48
C GLU A 269 12.32 -0.25 -1.55
N ALA A 270 12.23 0.41 -0.38
CA ALA A 270 11.07 0.25 0.48
C ALA A 270 9.80 0.76 -0.20
N ILE A 271 9.88 1.83 -1.01
CA ILE A 271 8.77 2.36 -1.81
C ILE A 271 8.30 1.36 -2.86
N GLN A 272 9.22 0.81 -3.65
CA GLN A 272 8.86 -0.16 -4.70
C GLN A 272 8.10 -1.36 -4.11
N LEU A 273 8.48 -1.81 -2.91
CA LEU A 273 7.77 -2.86 -2.18
C LEU A 273 6.36 -2.44 -1.72
N LEU A 274 6.15 -1.17 -1.35
CA LEU A 274 4.84 -0.62 -1.01
C LEU A 274 3.95 -0.44 -2.26
N GLU A 275 4.51 0.06 -3.35
CA GLU A 275 3.83 0.25 -4.63
C GLU A 275 3.31 -1.08 -5.20
N GLN A 276 4.13 -2.13 -5.12
CA GLN A 276 3.72 -3.48 -5.50
C GLN A 276 2.43 -3.91 -4.79
N LEU A 277 2.19 -3.52 -3.54
CA LEU A 277 0.95 -3.85 -2.82
C LEU A 277 -0.27 -3.08 -3.31
N ILE A 278 -0.08 -1.83 -3.73
CA ILE A 278 -1.17 -1.04 -4.33
C ILE A 278 -1.61 -1.67 -5.64
N VAL A 279 -0.66 -2.22 -6.41
CA VAL A 279 -0.91 -2.82 -7.73
C VAL A 279 -1.40 -4.27 -7.64
N THR A 280 -0.91 -5.08 -6.70
CA THR A 280 -1.19 -6.54 -6.64
C THR A 280 -2.47 -6.95 -5.90
N ASP A 281 -2.99 -6.15 -4.97
CA ASP A 281 -4.30 -6.38 -4.30
C ASP A 281 -5.50 -6.35 -5.28
N LEU A 282 -5.26 -6.00 -6.55
CA LEU A 282 -6.29 -5.79 -7.58
C LEU A 282 -6.65 -7.08 -8.37
N SER A 283 -5.94 -8.19 -8.19
CA SER A 283 -6.11 -9.40 -9.01
C SER A 283 -6.51 -10.67 -8.24
N SER A 284 -6.56 -10.66 -6.90
CA SER A 284 -6.97 -11.82 -6.10
C SER A 284 -7.64 -11.43 -4.77
N PRO A 285 -8.88 -11.88 -4.49
CA PRO A 285 -9.60 -11.57 -3.26
C PRO A 285 -9.14 -12.39 -2.03
N ALA A 286 -8.03 -13.14 -2.10
CA ALA A 286 -7.71 -14.19 -1.12
C ALA A 286 -6.39 -14.03 -0.33
N THR A 287 -5.55 -13.03 -0.60
CA THR A 287 -4.27 -12.85 0.10
C THR A 287 -4.23 -11.49 0.78
N ASP A 288 -4.28 -11.46 2.12
CA ASP A 288 -4.12 -10.26 2.94
C ASP A 288 -2.73 -9.62 2.69
N PHE A 289 -2.59 -8.80 1.65
CA PHE A 289 -1.39 -7.99 1.33
C PHE A 289 -1.29 -6.78 2.26
N LYS A 290 -1.36 -7.03 3.58
CA LYS A 290 -1.33 -5.98 4.61
C LYS A 290 0.10 -5.62 4.98
N ILE A 291 0.34 -4.36 5.31
CA ILE A 291 1.49 -3.91 6.10
C ILE A 291 0.94 -3.36 7.41
N SER A 292 1.74 -3.45 8.46
CA SER A 292 1.37 -2.88 9.74
C SER A 292 1.31 -1.36 9.71
N ALA A 293 0.26 -0.81 10.31
CA ALA A 293 0.12 0.62 10.55
C ALA A 293 1.34 1.25 11.23
N CYS A 294 2.01 0.56 12.16
CA CYS A 294 3.17 1.14 12.84
C CYS A 294 4.41 1.26 11.92
N VAL A 295 4.61 0.32 10.99
CA VAL A 295 5.71 0.39 10.01
C VAL A 295 5.44 1.53 9.04
N LEU A 296 4.17 1.72 8.67
CA LEU A 296 3.75 2.87 7.86
C LEU A 296 3.96 4.18 8.62
N GLU A 297 3.53 4.30 9.87
CA GLU A 297 3.80 5.50 10.69
C GLU A 297 5.29 5.81 10.79
N ASP A 298 6.13 4.81 11.02
CA ASP A 298 7.58 5.00 11.16
C ASP A 298 8.28 5.34 9.83
N LEU A 299 7.77 4.84 8.71
CA LEU A 299 8.18 5.25 7.37
C LEU A 299 7.70 6.67 7.06
N SER A 300 6.48 7.05 7.47
CA SER A 300 5.92 8.39 7.29
C SER A 300 6.71 9.47 8.04
N LYS A 301 7.28 9.11 9.20
CA LYS A 301 8.13 10.03 9.98
C LYS A 301 9.50 10.18 9.36
N ALA A 302 10.06 9.08 8.84
CA ALA A 302 11.35 9.08 8.15
C ALA A 302 11.28 9.81 6.82
N SER A 303 10.13 9.75 6.15
CA SER A 303 9.92 10.31 4.81
C SER A 303 9.83 11.82 4.75
N ARG A 304 9.35 12.46 5.82
CA ARG A 304 9.27 13.93 5.94
C ARG A 304 10.59 14.68 5.70
N ARG A 305 11.73 13.98 5.74
CA ARG A 305 13.08 14.56 5.57
C ARG A 305 13.71 14.34 4.20
N TYR A 306 13.19 13.43 3.39
CA TYR A 306 13.88 12.97 2.18
C TYR A 306 13.08 13.21 0.90
N ASP A 307 11.75 13.06 0.92
CA ASP A 307 10.94 13.10 -0.30
C ASP A 307 9.45 13.37 0.01
N HIS A 308 8.84 14.37 -0.66
CA HIS A 308 7.44 14.77 -0.47
C HIS A 308 6.48 13.67 -0.96
N ASP A 309 6.87 12.92 -1.99
CA ASP A 309 6.10 11.86 -2.62
C ASP A 309 5.96 10.66 -1.67
N LEU A 310 7.00 10.41 -0.89
CA LEU A 310 7.09 9.37 0.13
C LEU A 310 6.21 9.65 1.36
N PHE A 311 5.97 10.92 1.72
CA PHE A 311 4.98 11.27 2.75
C PHE A 311 3.55 10.97 2.27
N ILE A 312 3.26 11.27 1.01
CA ILE A 312 1.92 11.11 0.41
C ILE A 312 1.58 9.64 0.20
N LEU A 313 2.49 8.82 -0.35
CA LEU A 313 2.29 7.38 -0.54
C LEU A 313 1.98 6.67 0.77
N VAL A 314 2.67 7.02 1.85
CA VAL A 314 2.43 6.44 3.17
C VAL A 314 1.11 6.94 3.79
N LYS A 315 0.76 8.22 3.62
CA LYS A 315 -0.57 8.75 3.98
C LYS A 315 -1.69 8.05 3.20
N LEU A 316 -1.49 7.72 1.92
CA LEU A 316 -2.46 7.02 1.09
C LEU A 316 -2.70 5.58 1.53
N VAL A 317 -1.65 4.88 1.96
CA VAL A 317 -1.80 3.52 2.52
C VAL A 317 -2.47 3.56 3.91
N ASP A 318 -2.21 4.58 4.73
CA ASP A 318 -2.91 4.80 6.01
C ASP A 318 -4.38 5.20 5.81
N SER A 319 -4.66 6.11 4.86
CA SER A 319 -6.01 6.54 4.52
C SER A 319 -6.83 5.42 3.86
N LYS A 320 -6.21 4.51 3.09
CA LYS A 320 -6.83 3.25 2.61
C LYS A 320 -7.44 2.44 3.77
N MET A 321 -6.82 2.41 4.96
CA MET A 321 -7.38 1.73 6.12
C MET A 321 -8.58 2.47 6.75
N LYS A 322 -8.64 3.80 6.61
CA LYS A 322 -9.73 4.65 7.12
C LYS A 322 -10.93 4.70 6.17
N LEU A 323 -10.70 4.73 4.85
CA LEU A 323 -11.70 4.74 3.77
C LEU A 323 -12.51 3.44 3.61
N LEU A 324 -12.09 2.35 4.27
CA LEU A 324 -12.78 1.07 4.21
C LEU A 324 -14.11 1.04 5.00
N ASN A 325 -14.37 2.02 5.88
CA ASN A 325 -15.49 1.95 6.82
C ASN A 325 -16.62 2.98 6.60
N ASP A 326 -16.38 4.11 5.93
CA ASP A 326 -17.42 5.14 5.74
C ASP A 326 -17.48 5.69 4.30
N TYR A 327 -18.71 5.93 3.84
CA TYR A 327 -19.06 6.70 2.64
C TYR A 327 -18.73 8.19 2.82
N ALA A 328 -17.49 8.50 3.21
CA ALA A 328 -17.16 9.78 3.81
C ALA A 328 -16.54 10.75 2.80
N SER A 329 -17.30 11.81 2.50
CA SER A 329 -16.80 13.05 1.90
C SER A 329 -15.63 13.64 2.72
N GLY A 330 -15.57 13.40 4.04
CA GLY A 330 -14.52 13.92 4.94
C GLY A 330 -13.07 13.52 4.58
N PRO A 331 -12.70 12.22 4.61
CA PRO A 331 -11.36 11.75 4.24
C PRO A 331 -10.98 12.08 2.80
N LEU A 332 -11.94 12.09 1.87
CA LEU A 332 -11.73 12.50 0.49
C LEU A 332 -11.40 14.00 0.39
N ARG A 333 -12.12 14.86 1.12
CA ARG A 333 -11.82 16.29 1.20
C ARG A 333 -10.44 16.56 1.79
N GLU A 334 -10.04 15.85 2.84
CA GLU A 334 -8.71 15.99 3.44
C GLU A 334 -7.61 15.57 2.45
N ILE A 335 -7.81 14.48 1.70
CA ILE A 335 -6.88 14.07 0.64
C ILE A 335 -6.80 15.14 -0.45
N PHE A 336 -7.93 15.72 -0.86
CA PHE A 336 -7.92 16.72 -1.91
C PHE A 336 -7.29 18.05 -1.45
N SER A 337 -7.54 18.49 -0.22
CA SER A 337 -6.92 19.70 0.35
C SER A 337 -5.42 19.56 0.53
N ASP A 338 -4.94 18.40 1.00
CA ASP A 338 -3.51 18.17 1.26
C ASP A 338 -2.66 18.12 -0.02
N ASN A 339 -3.28 17.87 -1.18
CA ASN A 339 -2.59 17.66 -2.45
C ASN A 339 -2.94 18.72 -3.50
N ALA A 340 -3.75 19.71 -3.16
CA ALA A 340 -4.09 20.83 -4.03
C ALA A 340 -2.86 21.72 -4.29
N ILE A 341 -2.77 22.26 -5.50
CA ILE A 341 -1.73 23.21 -5.92
C ILE A 341 -2.41 24.54 -6.19
N ASP A 342 -2.11 25.56 -5.38
CA ASP A 342 -2.55 26.95 -5.55
C ASP A 342 -4.07 27.12 -5.75
N CYS A 343 -4.86 26.19 -5.22
CA CYS A 343 -6.31 26.16 -5.31
C CYS A 343 -6.91 25.38 -4.14
N ASN A 344 -8.23 25.45 -4.00
CA ASN A 344 -8.97 24.60 -3.07
C ASN A 344 -9.95 23.70 -3.83
N PHE A 345 -10.11 22.46 -3.37
CA PHE A 345 -11.05 21.51 -3.96
C PHE A 345 -12.21 21.25 -3.01
N ASP A 346 -13.45 21.48 -3.45
CA ASP A 346 -14.62 20.87 -2.82
C ASP A 346 -15.02 19.62 -3.59
N VAL A 347 -14.77 18.46 -2.98
CA VAL A 347 -15.15 17.16 -3.52
C VAL A 347 -16.27 16.55 -2.70
N ARG A 348 -17.29 16.07 -3.39
CA ARG A 348 -18.44 15.35 -2.82
C ARG A 348 -18.59 14.01 -3.51
N LEU A 349 -18.65 12.95 -2.72
CA LEU A 349 -18.87 11.59 -3.19
C LEU A 349 -19.92 10.92 -2.29
N GLU A 350 -21.18 10.98 -2.72
CA GLU A 350 -22.32 10.58 -1.89
C GLU A 350 -23.22 9.59 -2.62
N THR A 351 -23.91 8.74 -1.85
CA THR A 351 -24.83 7.74 -2.42
C THR A 351 -26.23 7.87 -1.85
N TYR A 352 -27.23 7.82 -2.74
CA TYR A 352 -28.64 7.99 -2.40
C TYR A 352 -29.46 6.79 -2.88
N SER A 353 -30.46 6.40 -2.09
CA SER A 353 -31.40 5.35 -2.48
C SER A 353 -32.56 5.91 -3.30
N CYS A 354 -32.91 5.26 -4.40
CA CYS A 354 -34.09 5.58 -5.21
C CYS A 354 -35.39 4.94 -4.68
N LYS A 355 -35.40 4.44 -3.43
CA LYS A 355 -36.60 3.87 -2.81
C LYS A 355 -37.47 5.01 -2.28
N MET A 356 -38.56 5.29 -3.01
CA MET A 356 -39.51 6.34 -2.61
C MET A 356 -40.22 5.99 -1.28
N VAL A 357 -40.02 6.82 -0.26
CA VAL A 357 -40.84 6.84 0.95
C VAL A 357 -42.10 7.70 0.75
N SER A 358 -42.97 7.77 1.77
CA SER A 358 -44.26 8.46 1.67
C SER A 358 -44.17 9.92 1.23
N GLU A 359 -43.14 10.63 1.69
CA GLU A 359 -42.87 12.02 1.32
C GLU A 359 -42.37 12.16 -0.12
N ASP A 360 -41.47 11.28 -0.57
CA ASP A 360 -41.00 11.26 -1.96
C ASP A 360 -42.15 11.02 -2.95
N LYS A 361 -43.12 10.16 -2.59
CA LYS A 361 -44.32 9.93 -3.40
C LYS A 361 -45.22 11.17 -3.50
N ARG A 362 -45.19 12.07 -2.51
CA ARG A 362 -45.87 13.37 -2.58
C ARG A 362 -45.11 14.29 -3.53
N ARG A 363 -43.80 14.48 -3.30
CA ARG A 363 -42.94 15.34 -4.15
C ARG A 363 -42.92 14.88 -5.61
N PHE A 364 -42.92 13.56 -5.86
CA PHE A 364 -42.99 13.01 -7.22
C PHE A 364 -44.31 13.34 -7.93
N ARG A 365 -45.44 13.34 -7.21
CA ARG A 365 -46.74 13.74 -7.79
C ARG A 365 -46.79 15.25 -8.07
N GLU A 366 -46.15 16.06 -7.25
CA GLU A 366 -46.01 17.51 -7.46
C GLU A 366 -45.12 17.80 -8.68
N PHE A 367 -44.00 17.09 -8.81
CA PHE A 367 -43.12 17.15 -9.98
C PHE A 367 -43.83 16.76 -11.28
N LEU A 368 -44.63 15.68 -11.29
CA LEU A 368 -45.41 15.34 -12.50
C LEU A 368 -46.40 16.45 -12.86
N LYS A 369 -47.04 17.06 -11.87
CA LYS A 369 -47.97 18.19 -12.10
C LYS A 369 -47.27 19.43 -12.67
N SER A 370 -46.00 19.69 -12.30
CA SER A 370 -45.25 20.83 -12.83
C SER A 370 -44.85 20.65 -14.30
N ILE A 371 -44.68 19.40 -14.76
CA ILE A 371 -44.46 19.08 -16.18
C ILE A 371 -45.76 19.25 -16.98
N GLY A 372 -46.88 18.77 -16.45
CA GLY A 372 -48.18 18.95 -17.07
C GLY A 372 -49.30 18.11 -16.41
N PRO A 373 -50.58 18.46 -16.65
CA PRO A 373 -51.72 17.83 -15.97
C PRO A 373 -51.87 16.32 -16.26
N ASN A 374 -51.33 15.84 -17.39
CA ASN A 374 -51.41 14.43 -17.82
C ASN A 374 -50.04 13.72 -17.84
N ALA A 375 -48.99 14.31 -17.25
CA ALA A 375 -47.66 13.72 -17.30
C ALA A 375 -47.59 12.39 -16.53
N ALA A 376 -47.06 11.35 -17.18
CA ALA A 376 -46.90 10.03 -16.60
C ALA A 376 -45.43 9.76 -16.17
N PRO A 377 -45.20 8.81 -15.25
CA PRO A 377 -43.85 8.46 -14.78
C PRO A 377 -42.87 8.00 -15.87
N HIS A 378 -43.37 7.40 -16.93
CA HIS A 378 -42.59 6.80 -18.02
C HIS A 378 -42.51 7.68 -19.26
N ASP A 379 -43.12 8.87 -19.23
CA ASP A 379 -42.94 9.83 -20.32
C ASP A 379 -41.48 10.31 -20.32
N SER A 380 -40.96 10.52 -21.53
CA SER A 380 -39.57 10.87 -21.76
C SER A 380 -39.40 12.36 -22.03
N GLN A 381 -38.38 12.96 -21.43
CA GLN A 381 -37.93 14.33 -21.71
C GLN A 381 -36.59 14.31 -22.45
N VAL A 382 -36.31 15.38 -23.19
CA VAL A 382 -35.06 15.54 -23.96
C VAL A 382 -33.91 15.93 -23.04
N LEU A 383 -32.75 15.32 -23.26
CA LEU A 383 -31.47 15.68 -22.64
C LEU A 383 -30.62 16.52 -23.59
N SER A 384 -29.67 17.27 -23.04
CA SER A 384 -28.67 17.98 -23.84
C SER A 384 -27.54 17.03 -24.30
N PRO A 385 -26.85 17.34 -25.40
CA PRO A 385 -25.63 16.65 -25.80
C PRO A 385 -24.55 16.73 -24.71
N SER A 386 -23.68 15.71 -24.62
CA SER A 386 -22.54 15.73 -23.68
C SER A 386 -21.49 16.79 -24.03
N GLU A 387 -21.51 17.29 -25.28
CA GLU A 387 -20.71 18.40 -25.79
C GLU A 387 -20.93 19.73 -25.05
N ASP A 388 -22.05 19.86 -24.34
CA ASP A 388 -22.39 21.06 -23.56
C ASP A 388 -21.87 21.01 -22.10
N LEU A 389 -21.29 19.90 -21.64
CA LEU A 389 -20.69 19.79 -20.30
C LEU A 389 -19.28 20.38 -20.19
N SER A 390 -18.57 20.51 -21.30
CA SER A 390 -17.25 21.14 -21.36
C SER A 390 -16.87 21.44 -22.81
N PRO A 391 -16.11 22.52 -23.07
CA PRO A 391 -15.49 22.75 -24.38
C PRO A 391 -14.70 21.53 -24.90
N ASP A 392 -14.17 20.69 -24.01
CA ASP A 392 -13.33 19.52 -24.33
C ASP A 392 -14.08 18.34 -24.96
N PHE A 393 -15.40 18.25 -24.79
CA PHE A 393 -16.21 17.16 -25.37
C PHE A 393 -16.52 17.36 -26.86
N ARG A 394 -16.26 18.56 -27.40
CA ARG A 394 -16.51 18.87 -28.82
C ARG A 394 -15.53 18.20 -29.79
N ASN A 395 -14.37 17.76 -29.31
CA ASN A 395 -13.27 17.34 -30.20
C ASN A 395 -13.09 15.83 -30.37
N ASN A 396 -13.89 14.98 -29.70
CA ASN A 396 -13.73 13.52 -29.75
C ASN A 396 -14.75 12.77 -30.64
N ARG A 397 -15.56 13.46 -31.45
CA ARG A 397 -16.46 12.82 -32.42
C ARG A 397 -16.38 13.50 -33.77
N ARG A 398 -16.18 12.70 -34.82
CA ARG A 398 -16.57 13.11 -36.19
C ARG A 398 -18.02 13.57 -36.09
N THR A 399 -18.28 14.84 -36.41
CA THR A 399 -19.62 15.35 -36.63
C THR A 399 -20.29 14.43 -37.66
N VAL A 400 -21.15 13.52 -37.20
CA VAL A 400 -22.14 12.91 -38.09
C VAL A 400 -23.16 14.01 -38.32
N PRO A 401 -23.37 14.46 -39.58
CA PRO A 401 -24.34 15.51 -39.85
C PRO A 401 -25.70 15.11 -39.28
N VAL A 402 -26.42 16.09 -38.73
CA VAL A 402 -27.86 15.98 -38.51
C VAL A 402 -28.47 15.55 -39.84
N GLU A 403 -28.92 14.30 -39.97
CA GLU A 403 -29.68 13.86 -41.13
C GLU A 403 -31.01 14.61 -41.11
N ARG A 404 -31.08 15.70 -41.88
CA ARG A 404 -32.34 16.29 -42.29
C ARG A 404 -32.96 15.33 -43.29
N THR A 405 -34.04 14.64 -42.90
CA THR A 405 -34.90 13.99 -43.89
C THR A 405 -35.44 15.06 -44.85
N GLU A 406 -35.39 14.79 -46.15
CA GLU A 406 -35.81 15.72 -47.23
C GLU A 406 -37.29 16.16 -47.16
N SER A 407 -38.06 15.64 -46.22
CA SER A 407 -39.45 16.00 -45.98
C SER A 407 -39.66 16.63 -44.61
N GLY A 408 -39.20 17.89 -44.44
CA GLY A 408 -39.59 18.86 -43.39
C GLY A 408 -40.27 18.35 -42.11
N GLY A 409 -39.69 17.36 -41.44
CA GLY A 409 -40.26 16.65 -40.29
C GLY A 409 -39.32 16.65 -39.09
N GLU A 410 -39.90 16.48 -37.91
CA GLU A 410 -39.35 16.69 -36.56
C GLU A 410 -37.87 16.33 -36.33
N VAL A 411 -37.20 17.19 -35.55
CA VAL A 411 -35.85 16.97 -35.00
C VAL A 411 -35.85 15.72 -34.12
N CYS A 412 -35.17 14.66 -34.56
CA CYS A 412 -35.01 13.43 -33.78
C CYS A 412 -34.01 13.66 -32.63
N TYR A 413 -34.52 13.88 -31.41
CA TYR A 413 -33.68 14.05 -30.22
C TYR A 413 -33.08 12.70 -29.80
N ARG A 414 -31.76 12.53 -29.97
CA ARG A 414 -31.02 11.27 -29.79
C ARG A 414 -30.93 10.78 -28.33
N TYR A 415 -31.18 11.64 -27.34
CA TYR A 415 -31.01 11.33 -25.92
C TYR A 415 -32.24 11.75 -25.10
N THR A 416 -32.87 10.80 -24.41
CA THR A 416 -34.07 11.03 -23.59
C THR A 416 -33.97 10.41 -22.20
N ILE A 417 -34.75 10.94 -21.26
CA ILE A 417 -34.84 10.46 -19.87
C ILE A 417 -36.29 10.35 -19.41
N GLU A 418 -36.65 9.24 -18.75
CA GLU A 418 -37.98 9.08 -18.14
C GLU A 418 -38.17 10.06 -16.96
N ASN A 419 -39.37 10.64 -16.82
CA ASN A 419 -39.76 11.52 -15.73
C ASN A 419 -39.39 10.96 -14.35
N LYS A 420 -39.63 9.66 -14.14
CA LYS A 420 -39.28 8.98 -12.88
C LYS A 420 -37.78 8.97 -12.59
N ARG A 421 -36.96 8.82 -13.63
CA ARG A 421 -35.49 8.80 -13.49
C ARG A 421 -34.95 10.21 -13.30
N LEU A 422 -35.47 11.17 -14.05
CA LEU A 422 -35.15 12.59 -13.87
C LEU A 422 -35.44 13.03 -12.43
N PHE A 423 -36.60 12.67 -11.88
CA PHE A 423 -36.93 12.93 -10.48
C PHE A 423 -35.86 12.39 -9.51
N TYR A 424 -35.36 11.17 -9.73
CA TYR A 424 -34.30 10.62 -8.88
C TYR A 424 -32.98 11.40 -8.98
N LEU A 425 -32.62 11.90 -10.17
CA LEU A 425 -31.44 12.73 -10.36
C LEU A 425 -31.57 14.07 -9.64
N LEU A 426 -32.70 14.76 -9.82
CA LEU A 426 -32.98 16.04 -9.16
C LEU A 426 -32.97 15.91 -7.64
N GLN A 427 -33.62 14.87 -7.13
CA GLN A 427 -33.65 14.59 -5.70
C GLN A 427 -32.25 14.30 -5.13
N ALA A 428 -31.42 13.54 -5.85
CA ALA A 428 -30.05 13.27 -5.43
C ALA A 428 -29.19 14.55 -5.41
N LEU A 429 -29.39 15.47 -6.36
CA LEU A 429 -28.71 16.78 -6.34
C LEU A 429 -29.18 17.65 -5.17
N SER A 430 -30.49 17.77 -4.93
CA SER A 430 -31.02 18.56 -3.80
C SER A 430 -30.58 18.00 -2.44
N PHE A 431 -30.32 16.69 -2.33
CA PHE A 431 -29.73 16.14 -1.10
C PHE A 431 -28.22 16.39 -0.99
N CYS A 432 -27.49 16.42 -2.12
CA CYS A 432 -26.06 16.71 -2.14
C CYS A 432 -25.75 18.17 -1.77
N PHE A 433 -26.70 19.08 -2.06
CA PHE A 433 -26.64 20.49 -1.71
C PHE A 433 -27.90 20.88 -0.93
N GLU A 434 -27.90 20.62 0.39
CA GLU A 434 -29.05 20.81 1.27
C GLU A 434 -29.65 22.24 1.25
N ASP A 435 -28.83 23.23 0.88
CA ASP A 435 -29.20 24.65 0.85
C ASP A 435 -29.90 25.08 -0.47
N TYR A 436 -30.01 24.19 -1.46
CA TYR A 436 -30.58 24.51 -2.77
C TYR A 436 -31.46 23.38 -3.33
N ASP A 437 -32.67 23.73 -3.77
CA ASP A 437 -33.61 22.75 -4.33
C ASP A 437 -33.58 22.71 -5.87
N PHE A 438 -32.94 21.69 -6.43
CA PHE A 438 -32.86 21.45 -7.88
C PHE A 438 -34.17 20.94 -8.49
N MET A 439 -35.25 20.78 -7.73
CA MET A 439 -36.50 20.19 -8.24
C MET A 439 -37.15 20.95 -9.42
N ASN A 440 -36.79 22.22 -9.64
CA ASN A 440 -37.26 23.03 -10.76
C ASN A 440 -36.34 23.00 -12.00
N THR A 441 -35.20 22.30 -11.93
CA THR A 441 -34.22 22.27 -13.01
C THR A 441 -34.74 21.48 -14.21
N LYS A 442 -34.52 22.02 -15.42
CA LYS A 442 -34.96 21.41 -16.68
C LYS A 442 -34.13 20.18 -17.05
N SER A 443 -34.75 19.22 -17.74
CA SER A 443 -34.05 18.02 -18.25
C SER A 443 -32.88 18.35 -19.18
N THR A 444 -32.93 19.49 -19.87
CA THR A 444 -31.85 20.00 -20.75
C THR A 444 -30.60 20.45 -19.99
N ARG A 445 -30.58 20.37 -18.66
CA ARG A 445 -29.35 20.55 -17.86
C ARG A 445 -28.66 19.25 -17.53
N PHE A 446 -29.16 18.14 -18.07
CA PHE A 446 -28.51 16.84 -17.97
C PHE A 446 -28.09 16.38 -19.36
N CYS A 447 -26.97 15.69 -19.42
CA CYS A 447 -26.57 14.90 -20.59
C CYS A 447 -26.42 13.43 -20.22
N LEU A 448 -26.42 12.57 -21.23
CA LEU A 448 -26.08 11.16 -21.09
C LEU A 448 -24.60 10.95 -21.46
N MET A 449 -23.84 10.33 -20.56
CA MET A 449 -22.45 9.91 -20.84
C MET A 449 -22.43 8.47 -21.34
N GLU A 450 -21.50 8.15 -22.23
CA GLU A 450 -21.48 6.86 -22.93
C GLU A 450 -20.81 5.75 -22.13
N SER A 451 -19.85 6.13 -21.28
CA SER A 451 -19.07 5.18 -20.50
C SER A 451 -18.57 5.78 -19.20
N PHE A 452 -18.19 4.89 -18.28
CA PHE A 452 -17.47 5.28 -17.08
C PHE A 452 -16.14 5.98 -17.42
N GLN A 453 -15.44 5.51 -18.46
CA GLN A 453 -14.17 6.10 -18.90
C GLN A 453 -14.31 7.56 -19.31
N GLU A 454 -15.43 7.93 -19.93
CA GLU A 454 -15.70 9.31 -20.33
C GLU A 454 -15.87 10.22 -19.10
N VAL A 455 -16.56 9.73 -18.06
CA VAL A 455 -16.64 10.41 -16.76
C VAL A 455 -15.25 10.54 -16.12
N GLN A 456 -14.44 9.48 -16.17
CA GLN A 456 -13.08 9.48 -15.61
C GLN A 456 -12.21 10.53 -16.28
N ASN A 457 -12.19 10.53 -17.62
CA ASN A 457 -11.42 11.49 -18.39
C ASN A 457 -11.86 12.91 -18.06
N SER A 458 -13.17 13.15 -17.96
CA SER A 458 -13.74 14.48 -17.68
C SER A 458 -13.32 15.07 -16.33
N VAL A 459 -13.16 14.23 -15.31
CA VAL A 459 -12.67 14.69 -14.01
C VAL A 459 -11.14 14.76 -14.02
N ASN A 460 -10.47 13.79 -14.65
CA ASN A 460 -9.02 13.74 -14.68
C ASN A 460 -8.40 14.99 -15.30
N TRP A 461 -8.92 15.49 -16.43
CA TRP A 461 -8.35 16.68 -17.05
C TRP A 461 -8.53 17.95 -16.22
N LYS A 462 -9.63 18.06 -15.43
CA LYS A 462 -9.87 19.20 -14.55
C LYS A 462 -8.99 19.18 -13.30
N VAL A 463 -8.71 17.99 -12.77
CA VAL A 463 -8.01 17.84 -11.49
C VAL A 463 -6.50 17.73 -11.68
N LEU A 464 -6.04 17.01 -12.71
CA LEU A 464 -4.62 16.72 -12.94
C LEU A 464 -3.68 17.94 -12.86
N PRO A 465 -4.00 19.12 -13.45
CA PRO A 465 -3.11 20.27 -13.43
C PRO A 465 -2.91 20.89 -12.04
N PHE A 466 -3.91 20.72 -11.16
CA PHE A 466 -3.99 21.38 -9.87
C PHE A 466 -3.77 20.41 -8.70
N PHE A 467 -3.30 19.19 -8.97
CA PHE A 467 -3.32 18.11 -7.99
C PHE A 467 -2.03 17.27 -8.01
N ARG A 468 -1.27 17.32 -6.91
CA ARG A 468 -0.02 16.56 -6.77
C ARG A 468 -0.30 15.06 -6.76
N HIS A 469 0.50 14.30 -7.52
CA HIS A 469 0.44 12.82 -7.59
C HIS A 469 -0.94 12.24 -7.94
N TYR A 470 -1.74 12.98 -8.72
CA TYR A 470 -3.10 12.59 -9.11
C TYR A 470 -3.20 11.20 -9.74
N ARG A 471 -2.16 10.72 -10.43
CA ARG A 471 -2.10 9.38 -11.06
C ARG A 471 -2.40 8.24 -10.07
N TYR A 472 -1.92 8.33 -8.84
CA TYR A 472 -2.11 7.30 -7.82
C TYR A 472 -3.47 7.42 -7.13
N ILE A 473 -3.88 8.66 -6.84
CA ILE A 473 -5.11 8.98 -6.12
C ILE A 473 -6.35 8.72 -6.99
N SER A 474 -6.32 9.16 -8.25
CA SER A 474 -7.41 8.95 -9.21
C SER A 474 -7.76 7.47 -9.36
N ARG A 475 -6.77 6.59 -9.56
CA ARG A 475 -6.99 5.14 -9.69
C ARG A 475 -7.69 4.55 -8.46
N PHE A 476 -7.33 5.01 -7.26
CA PHE A 476 -7.97 4.59 -6.02
C PHE A 476 -9.45 5.04 -5.96
N ILE A 477 -9.72 6.32 -6.23
CA ILE A 477 -11.07 6.89 -6.22
C ILE A 477 -11.98 6.15 -7.21
N TRP A 478 -11.51 5.95 -8.44
CA TRP A 478 -12.27 5.27 -9.49
C TRP A 478 -12.60 3.82 -9.15
N ASN A 479 -11.66 3.09 -8.56
CA ASN A 479 -11.92 1.73 -8.08
C ASN A 479 -12.93 1.70 -6.94
N LYS A 480 -12.89 2.68 -6.03
CA LYS A 480 -13.85 2.75 -4.92
C LYS A 480 -15.27 3.05 -5.42
N ILE A 481 -15.40 3.95 -6.41
CA ILE A 481 -16.66 4.21 -7.09
C ILE A 481 -17.19 2.91 -7.71
N LYS A 482 -16.34 2.15 -8.42
CA LYS A 482 -16.71 0.86 -9.01
C LYS A 482 -17.21 -0.15 -7.97
N GLU A 483 -16.57 -0.25 -6.81
CA GLU A 483 -17.00 -1.12 -5.70
C GLU A 483 -18.37 -0.70 -5.12
N VAL A 484 -18.60 0.60 -4.97
CA VAL A 484 -19.77 1.14 -4.26
C VAL A 484 -21.06 1.09 -5.08
N ILE A 485 -20.97 1.38 -6.38
CA ILE A 485 -22.16 1.53 -7.25
C ILE A 485 -22.24 0.47 -8.35
N ASP A 486 -21.23 -0.38 -8.53
CA ASP A 486 -21.13 -1.34 -9.64
C ASP A 486 -21.32 -0.65 -11.00
N THR A 487 -20.25 0.00 -11.47
CA THR A 487 -20.25 0.84 -12.69
C THR A 487 -20.63 0.07 -13.94
N ASP A 488 -20.42 -1.24 -13.97
CA ASP A 488 -20.70 -2.08 -15.14
C ASP A 488 -22.22 -2.21 -15.40
N ARG A 489 -23.05 -1.85 -14.42
CA ARG A 489 -24.53 -1.82 -14.52
C ARG A 489 -25.10 -0.41 -14.38
N CYS A 490 -24.28 0.63 -14.48
CA CYS A 490 -24.71 2.01 -14.31
C CYS A 490 -25.11 2.70 -15.62
N VAL A 491 -25.99 3.69 -15.49
CA VAL A 491 -26.21 4.72 -16.49
C VAL A 491 -25.62 6.03 -15.96
N PHE A 492 -24.86 6.73 -16.79
CA PHE A 492 -24.06 7.88 -16.39
C PHE A 492 -24.68 9.18 -16.92
N TYR A 493 -24.87 10.15 -16.02
CA TYR A 493 -25.41 11.47 -16.37
C TYR A 493 -24.43 12.56 -15.95
N GLY A 494 -24.20 13.54 -16.82
CA GLY A 494 -23.51 14.78 -16.45
C GLY A 494 -24.52 15.89 -16.19
N TYR A 495 -24.24 16.74 -15.20
CA TYR A 495 -25.03 17.93 -14.90
C TYR A 495 -24.34 19.19 -15.42
N ILE A 496 -25.10 20.05 -16.12
CA ILE A 496 -24.67 21.33 -16.67
C ILE A 496 -25.23 22.43 -15.75
N PRO A 497 -24.37 23.11 -14.96
CA PRO A 497 -24.83 24.15 -14.04
C PRO A 497 -25.50 25.33 -14.73
N GLU A 498 -26.44 25.97 -14.04
CA GLU A 498 -27.08 27.23 -14.44
C GLU A 498 -26.61 28.40 -13.54
N GLU A 499 -26.71 29.63 -14.03
CA GLU A 499 -26.41 30.82 -13.21
C GLU A 499 -27.30 30.84 -11.96
N GLY A 500 -26.67 30.94 -10.78
CA GLY A 500 -27.35 30.86 -9.49
C GLY A 500 -27.36 29.47 -8.85
N ASP A 501 -26.84 28.43 -9.51
CA ASP A 501 -26.64 27.13 -8.88
C ASP A 501 -25.47 27.18 -7.87
N PRO A 502 -25.58 26.47 -6.73
CA PRO A 502 -24.50 26.40 -5.73
C PRO A 502 -23.22 25.74 -6.29
N ILE A 503 -23.34 25.00 -7.39
CA ILE A 503 -22.22 24.35 -8.07
C ILE A 503 -21.28 25.37 -8.74
N CYS A 504 -21.78 26.56 -9.06
CA CYS A 504 -21.07 27.64 -9.75
C CYS A 504 -20.98 28.94 -8.93
N GLU A 505 -21.27 28.90 -7.63
CA GLU A 505 -21.16 30.06 -6.74
C GLU A 505 -19.73 30.66 -6.68
N ASN A 506 -19.66 31.95 -6.32
CA ASN A 506 -18.49 32.83 -6.37
C ASN A 506 -17.18 32.12 -5.98
N SER A 507 -16.15 32.33 -6.81
CA SER A 507 -14.79 31.78 -6.69
C SER A 507 -14.59 30.35 -7.23
N CYS A 508 -15.58 29.74 -7.89
CA CYS A 508 -15.42 28.45 -8.60
C CYS A 508 -14.85 28.62 -10.03
N LEU A 509 -13.64 28.12 -10.29
CA LEU A 509 -12.97 28.10 -11.59
C LEU A 509 -13.55 27.06 -12.55
N ALA A 510 -13.77 25.85 -12.03
CA ALA A 510 -14.25 24.73 -12.81
C ALA A 510 -15.02 23.77 -11.92
N SER A 511 -16.10 23.20 -12.45
CA SER A 511 -16.85 22.16 -11.76
C SER A 511 -17.18 21.00 -12.68
N SER A 512 -17.27 19.81 -12.10
CA SER A 512 -17.68 18.58 -12.75
C SER A 512 -18.64 17.85 -11.83
N THR A 513 -19.90 17.68 -12.26
CA THR A 513 -20.91 16.97 -11.48
C THR A 513 -21.49 15.82 -12.29
N PHE A 514 -21.30 14.61 -11.79
CA PHE A 514 -21.74 13.37 -12.43
C PHE A 514 -22.67 12.56 -11.51
N LEU A 515 -23.71 11.99 -12.09
CA LEU A 515 -24.67 11.12 -11.42
C LEU A 515 -24.64 9.74 -12.06
N MET A 516 -24.31 8.71 -11.26
CA MET A 516 -24.21 7.32 -11.69
C MET A 516 -25.39 6.55 -11.14
N TYR A 517 -26.35 6.20 -11.99
CA TYR A 517 -27.57 5.50 -11.60
C TYR A 517 -27.45 4.00 -11.85
N ASN A 518 -27.54 3.20 -10.78
CA ASN A 518 -27.64 1.74 -10.88
C ASN A 518 -29.10 1.29 -10.65
N PRO A 519 -29.82 0.83 -11.70
CA PRO A 519 -31.20 0.39 -11.60
C PRO A 519 -31.37 -0.90 -10.78
N HIS A 520 -30.35 -1.76 -10.73
CA HIS A 520 -30.37 -3.01 -9.98
C HIS A 520 -30.25 -2.77 -8.47
N LEU A 521 -29.36 -1.87 -8.06
CA LEU A 521 -29.21 -1.46 -6.66
C LEU A 521 -30.28 -0.46 -6.23
N LYS A 522 -30.99 0.17 -7.17
CA LYS A 522 -31.88 1.33 -6.94
C LYS A 522 -31.15 2.41 -6.17
N ARG A 523 -29.97 2.79 -6.66
CA ARG A 523 -29.05 3.71 -6.02
C ARG A 523 -28.48 4.68 -7.05
N ILE A 524 -28.26 5.92 -6.64
CA ILE A 524 -27.50 6.93 -7.38
C ILE A 524 -26.25 7.25 -6.56
N LEU A 525 -25.10 7.33 -7.24
CA LEU A 525 -23.91 7.94 -6.69
C LEU A 525 -23.72 9.31 -7.35
N VAL A 526 -23.58 10.35 -6.54
CA VAL A 526 -23.25 11.72 -6.99
C VAL A 526 -21.77 11.95 -6.75
N TYR A 527 -21.05 12.29 -7.81
CA TYR A 527 -19.66 12.70 -7.74
C TYR A 527 -19.53 14.12 -8.26
N CYS A 528 -19.22 15.05 -7.36
CA CYS A 528 -19.02 16.46 -7.66
C CYS A 528 -17.59 16.86 -7.28
N VAL A 529 -16.92 17.56 -8.18
CA VAL A 529 -15.60 18.17 -7.95
C VAL A 529 -15.71 19.63 -8.35
N ARG A 530 -15.39 20.54 -7.42
CA ARG A 530 -15.32 21.97 -7.64
C ARG A 530 -13.92 22.48 -7.35
N LEU A 531 -13.35 23.25 -8.26
CA LEU A 531 -12.08 23.94 -8.13
C LEU A 531 -12.36 25.39 -7.72
N LEU A 532 -11.88 25.80 -6.54
CA LEU A 532 -12.12 27.11 -5.94
C LEU A 532 -10.81 27.91 -5.87
N ILE A 533 -10.89 29.22 -6.12
CA ILE A 533 -9.78 30.17 -5.94
C ILE A 533 -9.68 30.55 -4.47
N GLU A 534 -8.46 30.65 -3.96
CA GLU A 534 -8.19 31.20 -2.63
C GLU A 534 -8.30 32.75 -2.70
N GLU A 535 -9.31 33.32 -2.04
CA GLU A 535 -9.38 34.77 -1.85
C GLU A 535 -8.25 35.19 -0.89
N LEU A 536 -7.16 35.73 -1.44
CA LEU A 536 -6.19 36.46 -0.62
C LEU A 536 -6.87 37.70 -0.03
N PRO A 537 -6.69 38.00 1.27
CA PRO A 537 -7.25 39.21 1.87
C PRO A 537 -6.72 40.43 1.12
N ILE A 538 -7.65 41.21 0.56
CA ILE A 538 -7.36 42.46 -0.15
C ILE A 538 -6.90 43.48 0.90
N GLU A 539 -5.59 43.69 1.02
CA GLU A 539 -5.08 44.97 1.54
C GLU A 539 -5.31 46.03 0.46
N GLU A 540 -6.01 47.11 0.82
CA GLU A 540 -6.57 48.15 -0.06
C GLU A 540 -5.55 48.98 -0.87
N ASP A 541 -4.27 48.62 -0.92
CA ASP A 541 -3.23 49.44 -1.56
C ASP A 541 -2.65 48.89 -2.89
N ALA A 542 -3.19 47.79 -3.44
CA ALA A 542 -2.61 47.15 -4.63
C ALA A 542 -3.46 47.22 -5.92
N LEU A 543 -4.39 48.17 -6.03
CA LEU A 543 -5.29 48.31 -7.19
C LEU A 543 -4.84 49.39 -8.19
N VAL A 544 -3.64 49.25 -8.76
CA VAL A 544 -3.36 49.71 -10.14
C VAL A 544 -2.23 48.84 -10.72
N ARG A 545 -2.56 47.73 -11.37
CA ARG A 545 -1.74 47.25 -12.49
C ARG A 545 -2.66 47.10 -13.68
N SER A 546 -2.46 48.01 -14.62
CA SER A 546 -3.11 48.00 -15.93
C SER A 546 -2.89 46.66 -16.62
N SER A 547 -3.78 46.35 -17.56
CA SER A 547 -3.77 45.23 -18.50
C SER A 547 -2.56 45.21 -19.46
N THR A 548 -1.37 45.55 -18.96
CA THR A 548 -0.10 45.62 -19.70
C THR A 548 1.07 44.96 -18.96
N ASP A 549 0.89 44.47 -17.73
CA ASP A 549 1.92 43.71 -16.99
C ASP A 549 1.67 42.18 -17.10
N CYS A 550 1.81 41.64 -18.32
CA CYS A 550 2.10 40.22 -18.50
C CYS A 550 3.63 40.08 -18.62
N PRO A 551 4.34 39.28 -17.80
CA PRO A 551 5.81 39.41 -17.67
C PRO A 551 6.63 38.90 -18.87
N PHE A 552 6.01 38.42 -19.95
CA PHE A 552 6.70 37.61 -20.96
C PHE A 552 6.32 37.99 -22.40
N ASN A 553 6.80 39.16 -22.82
CA ASN A 553 6.95 39.48 -24.24
C ASN A 553 8.41 39.16 -24.64
N ALA A 554 8.77 37.86 -24.65
CA ALA A 554 10.13 37.42 -24.97
C ALA A 554 10.38 37.61 -26.48
N THR A 555 11.48 38.29 -26.82
CA THR A 555 11.96 38.35 -28.20
C THR A 555 12.41 36.96 -28.65
N ILE A 556 11.98 36.55 -29.84
CA ILE A 556 12.40 35.28 -30.46
C ILE A 556 13.90 35.41 -30.77
N LYS A 557 14.75 34.63 -30.09
CA LYS A 557 16.21 34.63 -30.27
C LYS A 557 16.71 33.26 -30.78
N TYR A 558 16.01 32.71 -31.76
CA TYR A 558 16.40 31.47 -32.42
C TYR A 558 16.02 31.47 -33.91
N GLU A 559 16.70 30.65 -34.69
CA GLU A 559 16.43 30.38 -36.10
C GLU A 559 16.71 28.89 -36.44
N HIS A 560 16.17 28.44 -37.57
CA HIS A 560 16.41 27.10 -38.11
C HIS A 560 17.31 27.22 -39.34
N LEU A 561 18.43 26.50 -39.35
CA LEU A 561 19.43 26.50 -40.42
C LEU A 561 19.43 25.15 -41.16
N ASP A 562 19.62 25.19 -42.48
CA ASP A 562 19.76 23.98 -43.30
C ASP A 562 21.12 23.31 -43.06
N HIS A 563 21.11 22.00 -42.76
CA HIS A 563 22.31 21.17 -42.66
C HIS A 563 22.21 19.99 -43.64
N THR A 564 23.33 19.33 -43.93
CA THR A 564 23.58 18.40 -45.06
C THR A 564 22.65 17.16 -45.20
N ALA A 565 21.64 17.03 -44.34
CA ALA A 565 20.48 16.12 -44.44
C ALA A 565 19.40 16.40 -43.36
N ASP A 566 19.75 17.19 -42.33
CA ASP A 566 18.98 17.41 -41.09
C ASP A 566 18.70 18.91 -40.85
N ILE A 567 17.94 19.24 -39.80
CA ILE A 567 17.78 20.62 -39.33
C ILE A 567 18.80 20.96 -38.24
N MET A 568 19.39 22.14 -38.33
CA MET A 568 20.20 22.72 -37.26
C MET A 568 19.42 23.83 -36.55
N LEU A 569 19.19 23.66 -35.25
CA LEU A 569 18.71 24.72 -34.37
C LEU A 569 19.88 25.67 -34.08
N HIS A 570 19.66 26.97 -34.28
CA HIS A 570 20.57 28.02 -33.83
C HIS A 570 19.81 28.95 -32.89
N ALA A 571 20.32 29.14 -31.67
CA ALA A 571 19.73 30.04 -30.69
C ALA A 571 20.78 30.87 -29.97
N TRP A 572 20.41 32.06 -29.52
CA TRP A 572 21.31 32.98 -28.84
C TRP A 572 20.66 33.60 -27.60
N GLY A 573 21.48 34.02 -26.64
CA GLY A 573 21.05 34.67 -25.41
C GLY A 573 22.14 35.55 -24.82
N ASP A 574 21.73 36.51 -24.00
CA ASP A 574 22.62 37.44 -23.30
C ASP A 574 23.45 36.69 -22.23
N ASN A 575 22.97 35.53 -21.80
CA ASN A 575 23.67 34.58 -20.93
C ASN A 575 23.36 33.13 -21.35
N LEU A 576 24.15 32.19 -20.83
CA LEU A 576 24.05 30.76 -21.14
C LEU A 576 22.65 30.19 -20.85
N ILE A 577 22.02 30.65 -19.77
CA ILE A 577 20.69 30.22 -19.34
C ILE A 577 19.64 30.62 -20.38
N GLU A 578 19.67 31.87 -20.84
CA GLU A 578 18.77 32.34 -21.88
C GLU A 578 18.98 31.58 -23.19
N ALA A 579 20.22 31.30 -23.57
CA ALA A 579 20.50 30.51 -24.77
C ALA A 579 19.91 29.07 -24.67
N PHE A 580 19.95 28.45 -23.48
CA PHE A 580 19.34 27.13 -23.21
C PHE A 580 17.80 27.19 -23.29
N GLU A 581 17.19 28.24 -22.75
CA GLU A 581 15.74 28.47 -22.86
C GLU A 581 15.33 28.63 -24.34
N GLN A 582 16.09 29.43 -25.11
CA GLN A 582 15.78 29.74 -26.51
C GLN A 582 15.99 28.54 -27.45
N VAL A 583 17.04 27.73 -27.28
CA VAL A 583 17.24 26.52 -28.10
C VAL A 583 16.16 25.47 -27.85
N THR A 584 15.65 25.39 -26.62
CA THR A 584 14.52 24.49 -26.30
C THR A 584 13.23 24.98 -26.96
N MET A 585 12.96 26.29 -26.92
CA MET A 585 11.85 26.89 -27.67
C MET A 585 12.00 26.67 -29.19
N ALA A 586 13.23 26.73 -29.72
CA ALA A 586 13.52 26.46 -31.13
C ALA A 586 13.16 25.03 -31.55
N MET A 587 13.41 24.04 -30.68
CA MET A 587 13.04 22.64 -30.91
C MET A 587 11.52 22.50 -31.05
N PHE A 588 10.74 23.07 -30.13
CA PHE A 588 9.28 22.97 -30.17
C PHE A 588 8.65 23.82 -31.29
N ALA A 589 9.27 24.95 -31.65
CA ALA A 589 8.86 25.76 -32.80
C ALA A 589 9.10 25.04 -34.13
N TYR A 590 10.02 24.08 -34.16
CA TYR A 590 10.20 23.18 -35.29
C TYR A 590 9.08 22.14 -35.34
N LEU A 591 8.71 21.57 -34.19
CA LEU A 591 7.66 20.55 -34.06
C LEU A 591 6.26 21.09 -34.41
N THR A 592 5.89 22.27 -33.88
CA THR A 592 4.58 22.86 -34.09
C THR A 592 4.57 24.40 -34.05
N ASP A 593 3.42 24.98 -34.42
CA ASP A 593 3.19 26.42 -34.32
C ASP A 593 2.89 26.85 -32.88
N LEU A 594 3.92 27.37 -32.20
CA LEU A 594 3.81 27.81 -30.82
C LEU A 594 2.80 28.94 -30.61
N HIS A 595 2.40 29.70 -31.63
CA HIS A 595 1.39 30.77 -31.47
C HIS A 595 0.00 30.23 -31.14
N LYS A 596 -0.27 28.96 -31.45
CA LYS A 596 -1.51 28.27 -31.10
C LYS A 596 -1.46 27.57 -29.75
N VAL A 597 -0.29 27.56 -29.10
CA VAL A 597 -0.08 26.90 -27.82
C VAL A 597 -0.51 27.84 -26.69
N ASP A 598 -1.44 27.40 -25.86
CA ASP A 598 -1.89 28.11 -24.67
C ASP A 598 -1.06 27.69 -23.44
N ALA A 599 -0.82 28.62 -22.52
CA ALA A 599 -0.11 28.37 -21.27
C ALA A 599 -1.06 27.79 -20.20
N CYS A 600 -1.64 26.62 -20.47
CA CYS A 600 -2.69 26.00 -19.66
C CYS A 600 -2.17 25.36 -18.36
N PHE A 601 -0.98 24.75 -18.39
CA PHE A 601 -0.36 24.13 -17.21
C PHE A 601 1.17 24.14 -17.31
N SER A 602 1.86 23.89 -16.19
CA SER A 602 3.32 23.84 -16.15
C SER A 602 3.89 22.42 -16.10
N TYR A 603 5.07 22.23 -16.67
CA TYR A 603 5.85 20.99 -16.63
C TYR A 603 7.27 21.30 -16.15
N ASP A 604 7.80 20.48 -15.26
CA ASP A 604 9.13 20.66 -14.67
C ASP A 604 10.07 19.55 -15.14
N VAL A 605 11.31 19.93 -15.46
CA VAL A 605 12.38 19.01 -15.87
C VAL A 605 13.60 19.23 -14.97
N GLU A 606 14.19 18.12 -14.53
CA GLU A 606 15.44 18.11 -13.77
C GLU A 606 16.51 17.32 -14.54
N VAL A 607 17.72 17.89 -14.64
CA VAL A 607 18.81 17.33 -15.44
C VAL A 607 20.09 17.27 -14.64
N ARG A 608 20.88 16.21 -14.87
CA ARG A 608 22.25 16.10 -14.37
C ARG A 608 23.24 15.95 -15.52
N GLY A 609 24.28 16.78 -15.54
CA GLY A 609 25.30 16.76 -16.59
C GLY A 609 26.69 17.09 -16.06
N SER A 610 27.71 16.43 -16.62
CA SER A 610 29.12 16.61 -16.22
C SER A 610 29.80 17.83 -16.82
N ASP A 611 29.30 18.33 -17.94
CA ASP A 611 29.77 19.54 -18.63
C ASP A 611 28.60 20.26 -19.33
N GLU A 612 28.86 21.48 -19.83
CA GLU A 612 27.83 22.31 -20.49
C GLU A 612 27.15 21.61 -21.67
N LYS A 613 27.86 20.75 -22.41
CA LYS A 613 27.31 20.07 -23.59
C LYS A 613 26.46 18.88 -23.19
N THR A 614 26.92 18.05 -22.25
CA THR A 614 26.13 16.94 -21.70
C THR A 614 24.87 17.47 -21.03
N MET A 615 24.98 18.57 -20.27
CA MET A 615 23.83 19.20 -19.62
C MET A 615 22.81 19.72 -20.63
N LEU A 616 23.26 20.35 -21.73
CA LEU A 616 22.37 20.77 -22.82
C LEU A 616 21.70 19.58 -23.52
N PHE A 617 22.46 18.52 -23.79
CA PHE A 617 21.96 17.33 -24.46
C PHE A 617 20.87 16.64 -23.63
N ASP A 618 21.14 16.38 -22.35
CA ASP A 618 20.18 15.74 -21.46
C ASP A 618 18.96 16.64 -21.22
N PHE A 619 19.14 17.96 -21.20
CA PHE A 619 18.04 18.92 -21.10
C PHE A 619 17.08 18.88 -22.28
N LEU A 620 17.61 18.90 -23.50
CA LEU A 620 16.78 18.78 -24.69
C LEU A 620 16.12 17.40 -24.79
N ASN A 621 16.81 16.33 -24.36
CA ASN A 621 16.25 14.99 -24.33
C ASN A 621 15.09 14.85 -23.33
N GLU A 622 15.19 15.42 -22.14
CA GLU A 622 14.08 15.39 -21.16
C GLU A 622 12.86 16.14 -21.67
N TRP A 623 13.04 17.30 -22.31
CA TRP A 623 11.93 18.01 -22.97
C TRP A 623 11.35 17.24 -24.15
N PHE A 624 12.20 16.59 -24.94
CA PHE A 624 11.76 15.73 -26.04
C PHE A 624 11.05 14.46 -25.51
N ALA A 625 11.46 13.94 -24.36
CA ALA A 625 10.78 12.83 -23.67
C ALA A 625 9.42 13.28 -23.12
N ALA A 626 9.31 14.50 -22.56
CA ALA A 626 8.05 15.09 -22.11
C ALA A 626 7.04 15.25 -23.25
N PHE A 627 7.52 15.47 -24.47
CA PHE A 627 6.71 15.52 -25.69
C PHE A 627 6.26 14.14 -26.16
N ASN A 628 7.12 13.12 -26.10
CA ASN A 628 6.82 11.78 -26.61
C ASN A 628 6.14 10.85 -25.58
N GLY A 629 6.29 11.12 -24.29
CA GLY A 629 5.65 10.40 -23.19
C GLY A 629 4.39 11.12 -22.67
N GLU A 630 3.59 10.46 -21.83
CA GLU A 630 2.49 11.12 -21.11
C GLU A 630 3.05 12.35 -20.34
N PRO A 631 2.57 13.60 -20.52
CA PRO A 631 1.28 14.03 -21.10
C PRO A 631 1.36 14.63 -22.53
N PHE A 632 2.38 14.35 -23.33
CA PHE A 632 2.64 14.95 -24.65
C PHE A 632 2.82 16.46 -24.60
N PHE A 633 3.65 16.95 -23.69
CA PHE A 633 3.72 18.37 -23.36
C PHE A 633 4.37 19.22 -24.47
N ILE A 634 3.74 20.36 -24.79
CA ILE A 634 4.30 21.42 -25.63
C ILE A 634 4.41 22.71 -24.81
N PRO A 635 5.60 23.29 -24.68
CA PRO A 635 5.79 24.56 -24.00
C PRO A 635 5.37 25.74 -24.89
N ARG A 636 4.65 26.68 -24.29
CA ARG A 636 4.49 28.05 -24.79
C ARG A 636 5.61 28.96 -24.31
N TYR A 637 6.12 28.73 -23.10
CA TYR A 637 7.26 29.44 -22.50
C TYR A 637 8.09 28.48 -21.64
N ILE A 638 9.40 28.72 -21.51
CA ILE A 638 10.33 27.93 -20.68
C ILE A 638 11.20 28.87 -19.85
N LYS A 639 11.41 28.53 -18.58
CA LYS A 639 12.31 29.22 -17.67
C LYS A 639 13.16 28.25 -16.87
N ILE A 640 14.47 28.45 -16.89
CA ILE A 640 15.40 27.74 -16.00
C ILE A 640 15.35 28.42 -14.63
N THR A 641 15.01 27.64 -13.61
CA THR A 641 14.80 28.11 -12.23
C THR A 641 16.05 27.96 -11.37
N SER A 642 16.89 26.96 -11.66
CA SER A 642 18.17 26.72 -11.00
C SER A 642 19.18 26.19 -12.00
N PHE A 643 20.41 26.69 -11.95
CA PHE A 643 21.49 26.29 -12.83
C PHE A 643 22.82 26.24 -12.07
N ASN A 644 23.40 25.06 -11.94
CA ASN A 644 24.65 24.85 -11.22
C ASN A 644 25.57 23.87 -11.97
N LEU A 645 26.57 24.41 -12.67
CA LEU A 645 27.57 23.63 -13.40
C LEU A 645 28.55 22.89 -12.49
N THR A 646 28.82 23.39 -11.28
CA THR A 646 29.75 22.74 -10.34
C THR A 646 29.20 21.47 -9.73
N ASP A 647 27.91 21.46 -9.41
CA ASP A 647 27.19 20.29 -8.88
C ASP A 647 26.58 19.44 -10.01
N GLY A 648 26.70 19.91 -11.26
CA GLY A 648 26.17 19.24 -12.44
C GLY A 648 24.66 19.11 -12.43
N TYR A 649 23.92 20.13 -11.98
CA TYR A 649 22.47 20.09 -11.77
C TYR A 649 21.76 21.32 -12.36
N MET A 650 20.62 21.08 -13.01
CA MET A 650 19.76 22.13 -13.57
C MET A 650 18.28 21.77 -13.42
N THR A 651 17.45 22.77 -13.10
CA THR A 651 15.99 22.65 -13.08
C THR A 651 15.35 23.71 -13.96
N ALA A 652 14.33 23.33 -14.71
CA ALA A 652 13.54 24.26 -15.51
C ALA A 652 12.06 23.96 -15.40
N ARG A 653 11.26 25.02 -15.53
CA ARG A 653 9.80 24.99 -15.59
C ARG A 653 9.35 25.56 -16.93
N ALA A 654 8.44 24.88 -17.58
CA ALA A 654 7.76 25.38 -18.77
C ALA A 654 6.28 25.53 -18.52
N TRP A 655 5.62 26.43 -19.25
CA TRP A 655 4.16 26.60 -19.25
C TRP A 655 3.65 26.38 -20.66
N GLY A 656 2.60 25.59 -20.81
CA GLY A 656 2.10 25.16 -22.11
C GLY A 656 0.88 24.25 -21.99
N GLU A 657 0.69 23.37 -22.96
CA GLU A 657 -0.43 22.42 -23.00
C GLU A 657 -0.02 21.07 -23.61
N SER A 658 -0.91 20.08 -23.59
CA SER A 658 -0.69 18.78 -24.25
C SER A 658 -0.87 18.88 -25.77
N PHE A 659 -0.11 18.09 -26.52
CA PHE A 659 -0.19 18.03 -27.98
C PHE A 659 -1.53 17.46 -28.44
N ASP A 660 -2.41 18.37 -28.86
CA ASP A 660 -3.63 18.06 -29.59
C ASP A 660 -3.42 18.11 -31.12
N VAL A 661 -3.63 16.98 -31.80
CA VAL A 661 -3.54 16.82 -33.26
C VAL A 661 -4.52 17.76 -34.01
N SER A 662 -5.62 18.17 -33.38
CA SER A 662 -6.62 19.06 -33.98
C SER A 662 -6.23 20.55 -33.92
N LYS A 663 -5.40 20.92 -32.94
CA LYS A 663 -4.93 22.29 -32.69
C LYS A 663 -3.53 22.54 -33.25
N HIS A 664 -2.65 21.55 -33.05
CA HIS A 664 -1.24 21.61 -33.34
C HIS A 664 -0.93 20.85 -34.63
N ILE A 665 -0.39 21.57 -35.61
CA ILE A 665 0.09 20.95 -36.85
C ILE A 665 1.44 20.32 -36.52
N GLN A 666 1.57 19.00 -36.63
CA GLN A 666 2.86 18.33 -36.60
C GLN A 666 3.57 18.62 -37.92
N ARG A 667 4.62 19.46 -37.90
CA ARG A 667 5.29 19.89 -39.13
C ARG A 667 6.16 18.78 -39.74
N MET A 668 6.99 18.13 -38.91
CA MET A 668 7.87 17.01 -39.26
C MET A 668 8.13 16.16 -38.00
N GLU A 669 8.45 14.88 -38.16
CA GLU A 669 8.79 13.98 -37.05
C GLU A 669 10.26 14.16 -36.69
N VAL A 670 10.57 14.67 -35.49
CA VAL A 670 11.93 14.63 -34.94
C VAL A 670 12.11 13.26 -34.28
N LYS A 671 13.20 12.55 -34.60
CA LYS A 671 13.52 11.24 -34.03
C LYS A 671 14.36 11.33 -32.76
N ALA A 672 15.35 12.21 -32.74
CA ALA A 672 16.27 12.36 -31.61
C ALA A 672 17.03 13.69 -31.63
N VAL A 673 17.48 14.14 -30.46
CA VAL A 673 18.50 15.19 -30.32
C VAL A 673 19.88 14.55 -30.52
N THR A 674 20.79 15.18 -31.25
CA THR A 674 22.13 14.62 -31.51
C THR A 674 23.25 15.42 -30.84
N LEU A 675 24.29 14.72 -30.37
CA LEU A 675 25.55 15.33 -29.95
C LEU A 675 26.43 15.75 -31.15
N ASN A 676 26.11 15.26 -32.35
CA ASN A 676 26.89 15.53 -33.54
C ASN A 676 26.78 17.01 -33.92
N ASN A 677 27.91 17.68 -34.13
CA ASN A 677 27.99 19.12 -34.39
C ASN A 677 27.38 20.04 -33.31
N MET A 678 27.14 19.55 -32.08
CA MET A 678 26.68 20.40 -30.97
C MET A 678 27.78 21.37 -30.53
N LYS A 679 27.47 22.68 -30.57
CA LYS A 679 28.39 23.76 -30.22
C LYS A 679 27.73 24.77 -29.29
N ILE A 680 28.45 25.14 -28.25
CA ILE A 680 28.15 26.27 -27.38
C ILE A 680 29.31 27.24 -27.58
N VAL A 681 29.03 28.45 -28.05
CA VAL A 681 30.02 29.47 -28.38
C VAL A 681 29.79 30.67 -27.46
N ASN A 682 30.80 30.99 -26.65
CA ASN A 682 30.81 32.21 -25.86
C ASN A 682 31.40 33.35 -26.71
N LYS A 683 30.59 34.38 -27.01
CA LYS A 683 31.00 35.59 -27.72
C LYS A 683 31.02 36.76 -26.73
N ASP A 684 31.74 37.83 -27.09
CA ASP A 684 31.87 39.04 -26.26
C ASP A 684 30.52 39.69 -25.86
N ASN A 685 29.44 39.40 -26.60
CA ASN A 685 28.08 39.92 -26.39
C ASN A 685 27.01 38.85 -26.08
N GLY A 686 27.39 37.63 -25.66
CA GLY A 686 26.41 36.59 -25.29
C GLY A 686 26.82 35.17 -25.69
N TYR A 687 25.88 34.24 -25.59
CA TYR A 687 26.06 32.83 -25.91
C TYR A 687 25.28 32.44 -27.15
N GLU A 688 25.89 31.65 -28.03
CA GLU A 688 25.26 31.03 -29.19
C GLU A 688 25.31 29.51 -29.08
N ILE A 689 24.22 28.85 -29.43
CA ILE A 689 24.06 27.40 -29.34
C ILE A 689 23.62 26.87 -30.70
N PHE A 690 24.32 25.82 -31.15
CA PHE A 690 24.02 25.08 -32.37
C PHE A 690 23.75 23.61 -32.00
N VAL A 691 22.57 23.09 -32.38
CA VAL A 691 22.16 21.71 -32.14
C VAL A 691 21.58 21.12 -33.42
N VAL A 692 21.98 19.89 -33.78
CA VAL A 692 21.40 19.17 -34.92
C VAL A 692 20.36 18.17 -34.40
N LEU A 693 19.17 18.19 -35.00
CA LEU A 693 18.11 17.21 -34.73
C LEU A 693 18.10 16.15 -35.83
N ASP A 694 17.95 14.87 -35.45
CA ASP A 694 17.70 13.76 -36.38
C ASP A 694 16.21 13.76 -36.73
N ILE A 695 15.87 13.87 -38.03
CA ILE A 695 14.50 13.94 -38.57
C ILE A 695 14.14 12.64 -39.28
#